data_AF-A0A8H6YJQ0-F1
#
_entry.id   AF-A0A8H6YJQ0-F1
#
_cell.length_a   1.000
_cell.length_b   1.000
_cell.length_c   1.000
_cell.angle_alpha   90.00
_cell.angle_beta   90.00
_cell.angle_gamma   90.00
#
_symmetry.space_group_name_H-M   'P 1'
#
loop_
_entity.id
_entity.type
_entity.pdbx_description
1 polymer ?
#
loop_
_entity_poly.entity_id
_entity_poly.type
_entity_poly.pdbx_seq_one_letter_code
_entity_poly.pdbx_strand_id
1 'polypeptide(L)'
;MFAKGYKRFWIEEVAQTREGRFVIPHTWIKRNGMLTTDAQIVTRTEDGRWNLTAEEVTIDAESLEFDFNDITAHFGEQLSWTEGSDAPAMPNKMRQLVNDNEDLFVVMVSPWADDVSGNKSKQYNKHMNVYAQNGCLPVQLLQQEYHMHYVSTSLHASSAEQFAALRDHIKATEKDPVRAYNATTQRPCRIILRAPGLPADNPQQSEEASHMGSNANYPCRKCHWGGTQKQKETGQIYHDCHLAGIARNATEIWEELQKQLQLATKGNIDAVKKRQTNSGTKDKVAQYWIDKLVSRCEAIKTADPRRNIEDISRELQSWLNEQPGDKMNPLLDLTGLDPSQDTPVELLHTVLLGVIKYIWHSMNTVQWKDEDRHLLAIRLQSTDLSGLTVPPIRASYMIQYKNNLIGKHFKTLMQTLAFHVDGIASPEQLTLIVAAGNLGARLWVPAIDNMEAYLEDLNVAIANLLDAFDVVDPLRIIIKIKLHLLSHIGVDIRRFGPAIRFSTEIFEAFNSVFRMCSVNSNHIAPSRDISRKFASMDRLKHLLSGGFWWNAETSSWSQAGAAVRRVVEDDPVFQRHLGWVSSKPVAPGFIRLTSSKKQPPIHWHTTKASKHWDFGAHPEPDSLWRMGQYVTTISGDRVPKNGWVFAKDRTGKSIFGRVDEILVGDGAVITLEQFLCAELRHPDYDWPVARRP
;
A
#
# COMPACT_ATOMS: atom_id res chain seq x y z
N MET A 1 12.35 20.41 -3.39
CA MET A 1 13.42 21.19 -2.71
C MET A 1 13.23 21.18 -1.21
N PHE A 2 14.27 21.47 -0.45
CA PHE A 2 14.22 21.76 0.99
C PHE A 2 14.54 23.24 1.24
N ALA A 3 13.83 23.85 2.18
CA ALA A 3 13.93 25.26 2.52
C ALA A 3 14.41 25.41 3.97
N LYS A 4 15.49 26.19 4.17
CA LYS A 4 16.03 26.53 5.49
C LYS A 4 16.27 28.03 5.58
N GLY A 5 15.36 28.75 6.24
CA GLY A 5 15.34 30.22 6.20
C GLY A 5 15.19 30.73 4.76
N TYR A 6 16.16 31.53 4.30
CA TYR A 6 16.21 32.05 2.94
C TYR A 6 16.90 31.10 1.94
N LYS A 7 17.58 30.05 2.43
CA LYS A 7 18.33 29.11 1.59
C LYS A 7 17.42 28.05 0.97
N ARG A 8 17.79 27.60 -0.22
CA ARG A 8 17.01 26.70 -1.07
C ARG A 8 17.88 25.56 -1.60
N PHE A 9 17.74 24.40 -0.98
CA PHE A 9 18.43 23.18 -1.38
C PHE A 9 17.57 22.42 -2.37
N TRP A 10 17.89 22.57 -3.65
CA TRP A 10 17.24 21.79 -4.70
C TRP A 10 17.90 20.42 -4.80
N ILE A 11 17.12 19.45 -5.28
CA ILE A 11 17.72 18.19 -5.72
C ILE A 11 18.54 18.46 -6.99
N GLU A 12 19.55 17.64 -7.23
CA GLU A 12 20.42 17.73 -8.41
C GLU A 12 21.19 19.06 -8.51
N GLU A 13 21.48 19.70 -7.37
CA GLU A 13 22.32 20.89 -7.28
C GLU A 13 23.39 20.73 -6.20
N VAL A 14 24.58 21.31 -6.43
CA VAL A 14 25.63 21.30 -5.40
C VAL A 14 25.16 22.08 -4.17
N ALA A 15 25.34 21.47 -3.00
CA ALA A 15 25.18 22.07 -1.70
C ALA A 15 26.41 21.77 -0.83
N GLN A 16 26.62 22.56 0.22
CA GLN A 16 27.70 22.33 1.18
C GLN A 16 27.15 22.10 2.58
N THR A 17 27.69 21.11 3.28
CA THR A 17 27.41 20.87 4.71
C THR A 17 28.21 21.84 5.60
N ARG A 18 27.81 21.97 6.86
CA ARG A 18 28.54 22.73 7.90
C ARG A 18 29.98 22.27 8.12
N GLU A 19 30.28 21.02 7.76
CA GLU A 19 31.64 20.46 7.83
C GLU A 19 32.48 20.79 6.59
N GLY A 20 31.94 21.58 5.66
CA GLY A 20 32.62 22.00 4.44
C GLY A 20 32.56 20.97 3.30
N ARG A 21 31.84 19.86 3.47
CA ARG A 21 31.70 18.82 2.43
C ARG A 21 30.70 19.24 1.36
N PHE A 22 31.06 19.11 0.09
CA PHE A 22 30.15 19.35 -1.03
C PHE A 22 29.40 18.06 -1.40
N VAL A 23 28.11 18.20 -1.67
CA VAL A 23 27.20 17.09 -2.00
C VAL A 23 26.17 17.53 -3.04
N ILE A 24 25.61 16.57 -3.78
CA ILE A 24 24.43 16.78 -4.62
C ILE A 24 23.27 15.98 -4.02
N PRO A 25 22.25 16.64 -3.42
CA PRO A 25 21.05 15.97 -2.91
C PRO A 25 20.22 15.36 -4.05
N HIS A 26 19.74 14.12 -3.93
CA HIS A 26 18.89 13.48 -4.93
C HIS A 26 17.42 13.34 -4.47
N THR A 27 17.21 13.08 -3.19
CA THR A 27 15.87 12.78 -2.65
C THR A 27 15.71 13.34 -1.25
N TRP A 28 14.52 13.80 -0.89
CA TRP A 28 14.23 14.25 0.48
C TRP A 28 13.38 13.21 1.20
N ILE A 29 13.91 12.58 2.24
CA ILE A 29 13.29 11.44 2.93
C ILE A 29 13.37 11.63 4.44
N LYS A 30 12.27 11.34 5.15
CA LYS A 30 12.23 11.38 6.61
C LYS A 30 12.62 10.02 7.19
N ARG A 31 13.78 9.94 7.85
CA ARG A 31 14.31 8.73 8.51
C ARG A 31 14.30 8.95 10.03
N ASN A 32 13.64 8.06 10.77
CA ASN A 32 13.52 8.16 12.24
C ASN A 32 13.03 9.53 12.74
N GLY A 33 12.14 10.18 11.98
CA GLY A 33 11.60 11.50 12.31
C GLY A 33 12.48 12.69 11.90
N MET A 34 13.71 12.47 11.43
CA MET A 34 14.61 13.50 10.91
C MET A 34 14.51 13.58 9.38
N LEU A 35 14.55 14.80 8.83
CA LEU A 35 14.61 15.00 7.39
C LEU A 35 16.05 14.77 6.92
N THR A 36 16.24 13.88 5.97
CA THR A 36 17.53 13.52 5.40
C THR A 36 17.47 13.58 3.88
N THR A 37 18.63 13.57 3.24
CA THR A 37 18.74 13.38 1.79
C THR A 37 19.73 12.27 1.48
N ASP A 38 19.41 11.44 0.49
CA ASP A 38 20.44 10.66 -0.19
C ASP A 38 21.14 11.60 -1.16
N ALA A 39 22.47 11.58 -1.16
CA ALA A 39 23.28 12.53 -1.89
C ALA A 39 24.59 11.89 -2.35
N GLN A 40 25.11 12.34 -3.49
CA GLN A 40 26.44 11.98 -3.94
C GLN A 40 27.48 12.99 -3.44
N ILE A 41 28.68 12.52 -3.10
CA ILE A 41 29.78 13.40 -2.69
C ILE A 41 30.37 14.10 -3.92
N VAL A 42 30.65 15.39 -3.77
CA VAL A 42 31.39 16.19 -4.75
C VAL A 42 32.73 16.61 -4.17
N THR A 43 33.78 16.44 -4.97
CA THR A 43 35.14 16.89 -4.63
C THR A 43 35.61 17.95 -5.61
N ARG A 44 36.68 18.66 -5.24
CA ARG A 44 37.39 19.57 -6.14
C ARG A 44 38.81 19.07 -6.36
N THR A 45 39.23 19.08 -7.62
CA THR A 45 40.59 18.76 -8.04
C THR A 45 41.53 19.94 -7.78
N GLU A 46 42.84 19.69 -7.83
CA GLU A 46 43.87 20.74 -7.59
C GLU A 46 43.81 21.87 -8.63
N ASP A 47 43.40 21.56 -9.86
CA ASP A 47 43.17 22.54 -10.94
C ASP A 47 41.83 23.29 -10.81
N GLY A 48 41.08 23.06 -9.73
CA GLY A 48 39.88 23.79 -9.38
C GLY A 48 38.58 23.25 -9.99
N ARG A 49 38.63 22.18 -10.80
CA ARG A 49 37.45 21.53 -11.38
C ARG A 49 36.66 20.74 -10.33
N TRP A 50 35.37 20.58 -10.58
CA TRP A 50 34.44 19.82 -9.74
C TRP A 50 34.32 18.38 -10.24
N ASN A 51 34.28 17.43 -9.32
CA ASN A 51 34.19 16.01 -9.63
C ASN A 51 33.09 15.35 -8.81
N LEU A 52 32.10 14.78 -9.48
CA LEU A 52 31.06 13.97 -8.86
C LEU A 52 31.62 12.57 -8.61
N THR A 53 31.52 12.10 -7.37
CA THR A 53 31.96 10.75 -7.01
C THR A 53 30.81 9.76 -7.11
N ALA A 54 31.13 8.48 -7.26
CA ALA A 54 30.13 7.40 -7.17
C ALA A 54 29.72 7.07 -5.73
N GLU A 55 30.30 7.74 -4.72
CA GLU A 55 29.98 7.51 -3.31
C GLU A 55 28.65 8.19 -2.96
N GLU A 56 27.68 7.37 -2.53
CA GLU A 56 26.41 7.82 -2.00
C GLU A 56 26.44 7.88 -0.46
N VAL A 57 25.89 8.96 0.07
CA VAL A 57 25.79 9.20 1.51
C VAL A 57 24.40 9.69 1.87
N THR A 58 23.95 9.37 3.08
CA THR A 58 22.77 9.99 3.68
C THR A 58 23.20 11.18 4.54
N ILE A 59 22.69 12.37 4.22
CA ILE A 59 23.00 13.62 4.90
C ILE A 59 21.77 14.12 5.66
N ASP A 60 21.97 14.57 6.91
CA ASP A 60 20.93 15.30 7.65
C ASP A 60 20.67 16.63 6.97
N ALA A 61 19.41 16.92 6.61
CA ALA A 61 19.03 18.16 5.95
C ALA A 61 19.41 19.39 6.78
N GLU A 62 19.41 19.27 8.12
CA GLU A 62 19.84 20.37 8.99
C GLU A 62 21.34 20.64 8.90
N SER A 63 22.17 19.66 8.53
CA SER A 63 23.62 19.86 8.38
C SER A 63 23.99 20.72 7.18
N LEU A 64 23.06 20.96 6.25
CA LEU A 64 23.30 21.81 5.08
C LEU A 64 23.40 23.29 5.49
N GLU A 65 24.44 23.94 4.96
CA GLU A 65 24.78 25.32 5.26
C GLU A 65 24.73 26.20 4.02
N PHE A 66 25.40 25.85 2.92
CA PHE A 66 25.45 26.68 1.72
C PHE A 66 24.69 26.02 0.57
N ASP A 67 23.75 26.76 -0.02
CA ASP A 67 23.03 26.29 -1.21
C ASP A 67 23.80 26.63 -2.49
N PHE A 68 23.25 26.25 -3.63
CA PHE A 68 23.89 26.47 -4.93
C PHE A 68 24.17 27.95 -5.24
N ASN A 69 23.32 28.87 -4.78
CA ASN A 69 23.53 30.30 -5.00
C ASN A 69 24.71 30.80 -4.16
N ASP A 70 24.80 30.35 -2.90
CA ASP A 70 25.95 30.66 -2.06
C ASP A 70 27.26 30.12 -2.67
N ILE A 71 27.24 28.89 -3.20
CA ILE A 71 28.40 28.24 -3.81
C ILE A 71 28.85 28.99 -5.07
N THR A 72 27.92 29.33 -5.96
CA THR A 72 28.26 30.06 -7.19
C THR A 72 28.72 31.49 -6.91
N ALA A 73 28.21 32.13 -5.87
CA ALA A 73 28.73 33.43 -5.42
C ALA A 73 30.19 33.35 -4.93
N HIS A 74 30.62 32.21 -4.38
CA HIS A 74 31.98 32.02 -3.87
C HIS A 74 32.95 31.48 -4.92
N PHE A 75 32.52 30.57 -5.79
CA PHE A 75 33.37 29.83 -6.73
C PHE A 75 33.19 30.23 -8.20
N GLY A 76 32.23 31.11 -8.51
CA GLY A 76 31.89 31.54 -9.86
C GLY A 76 30.55 30.99 -10.36
N GLU A 77 29.91 31.72 -11.27
CA GLU A 77 28.56 31.42 -11.77
C GLU A 77 28.46 30.07 -12.51
N GLN A 78 29.55 29.58 -13.10
CA GLN A 78 29.61 28.29 -13.80
C GLN A 78 30.62 27.36 -13.12
N LEU A 79 30.14 26.21 -12.65
CA LEU A 79 30.98 25.16 -12.11
C LEU A 79 31.58 24.34 -13.26
N SER A 80 32.91 24.36 -13.41
CA SER A 80 33.61 23.55 -14.42
C SER A 80 33.82 22.13 -13.91
N TRP A 81 33.16 21.16 -14.56
CA TRP A 81 33.25 19.74 -14.20
C TRP A 81 34.41 19.02 -14.87
N THR A 82 34.86 17.90 -14.29
CA THR A 82 35.82 16.98 -14.91
C THR A 82 35.25 16.38 -16.20
N GLU A 83 36.14 16.03 -17.13
CA GLU A 83 35.74 15.42 -18.40
C GLU A 83 35.07 14.05 -18.14
N GLY A 84 33.91 13.83 -18.75
CA GLY A 84 33.12 12.60 -18.54
C GLY A 84 32.32 12.56 -17.23
N SER A 85 32.20 13.67 -16.50
CA SER A 85 31.35 13.74 -15.30
C SER A 85 29.86 13.64 -15.65
N ASP A 86 29.14 12.75 -14.97
CA ASP A 86 27.67 12.61 -15.05
C ASP A 86 26.93 13.63 -14.17
N ALA A 87 27.53 14.78 -13.88
CA ALA A 87 26.92 15.80 -13.05
C ALA A 87 25.62 16.34 -13.68
N PRO A 88 24.55 16.51 -12.89
CA PRO A 88 23.29 16.99 -13.42
C PRO A 88 23.39 18.44 -13.90
N ALA A 89 22.47 18.82 -14.79
CA ALA A 89 22.38 20.19 -15.28
C ALA A 89 21.95 21.14 -14.15
N MET A 90 22.79 22.14 -13.87
CA MET A 90 22.58 23.13 -12.81
C MET A 90 22.60 24.57 -13.37
N PRO A 91 21.79 25.49 -12.80
CA PRO A 91 20.80 25.24 -11.75
C PRO A 91 19.65 24.37 -12.25
N ASN A 92 18.95 23.72 -11.32
CA ASN A 92 17.85 22.82 -11.60
C ASN A 92 16.76 23.54 -12.39
N LYS A 93 16.37 22.99 -13.55
CA LYS A 93 15.37 23.57 -14.46
C LYS A 93 14.01 23.81 -13.78
N MET A 94 13.68 23.08 -12.72
CA MET A 94 12.43 23.26 -11.96
C MET A 94 12.36 24.59 -11.20
N ARG A 95 13.49 25.30 -11.02
CA ARG A 95 13.48 26.65 -10.45
C ARG A 95 12.58 27.61 -11.22
N GLN A 96 12.48 27.46 -12.54
CA GLN A 96 11.64 28.32 -13.38
C GLN A 96 10.14 28.19 -13.10
N LEU A 97 9.72 27.15 -12.36
CA LEU A 97 8.33 26.88 -12.05
C LEU A 97 7.82 27.64 -10.81
N VAL A 98 8.72 28.32 -10.08
CA VAL A 98 8.41 29.00 -8.83
C VAL A 98 9.05 30.39 -8.79
N ASN A 99 8.47 31.28 -7.98
CA ASN A 99 9.12 32.54 -7.62
C ASN A 99 10.15 32.33 -6.50
N ASP A 100 11.08 33.26 -6.31
CA ASP A 100 12.14 33.18 -5.28
C ASP A 100 11.60 32.97 -3.84
N ASN A 101 10.38 33.43 -3.57
CA ASN A 101 9.75 33.31 -2.26
C ASN A 101 8.92 32.02 -2.08
N GLU A 102 8.76 31.21 -3.12
CA GLU A 102 7.93 30.00 -3.15
C GLU A 102 8.75 28.72 -2.89
N ASP A 103 8.12 27.74 -2.23
CA ASP A 103 8.67 26.38 -2.13
C ASP A 103 8.10 25.47 -3.23
N LEU A 104 8.89 24.54 -3.79
CA LEU A 104 8.40 23.50 -4.72
C LEU A 104 8.41 22.09 -4.09
N PHE A 105 7.24 21.44 -4.12
CA PHE A 105 7.03 20.08 -3.65
C PHE A 105 6.52 19.17 -4.77
N VAL A 106 6.89 17.89 -4.69
CA VAL A 106 6.26 16.82 -5.45
C VAL A 106 5.35 16.06 -4.50
N VAL A 107 4.07 15.95 -4.83
CA VAL A 107 3.10 15.15 -4.09
C VAL A 107 2.75 13.93 -4.91
N MET A 108 3.01 12.76 -4.32
CA MET A 108 2.67 11.47 -4.90
C MET A 108 1.18 11.19 -4.63
N VAL A 109 0.40 11.00 -5.69
CA VAL A 109 -1.04 10.76 -5.67
C VAL A 109 -1.28 9.35 -6.16
N SER A 110 -1.65 8.43 -5.29
CA SER A 110 -1.99 7.05 -5.68
C SER A 110 -3.47 6.99 -6.06
N PRO A 111 -3.84 6.98 -7.35
CA PRO A 111 -5.22 6.83 -7.75
C PRO A 111 -5.68 5.39 -7.60
N TRP A 112 -6.98 5.24 -7.38
CA TRP A 112 -7.65 3.95 -7.26
C TRP A 112 -9.00 4.05 -7.95
N ALA A 113 -9.35 3.02 -8.73
CA ALA A 113 -10.65 2.93 -9.38
C ALA A 113 -11.37 1.63 -9.00
N ASP A 114 -12.69 1.69 -8.89
CA ASP A 114 -13.54 0.55 -8.58
C ASP A 114 -14.99 0.81 -8.97
N ASP A 115 -15.72 -0.27 -9.20
CA ASP A 115 -17.16 -0.19 -9.38
C ASP A 115 -17.92 -0.31 -8.06
N VAL A 116 -18.78 0.67 -7.82
CA VAL A 116 -19.63 0.69 -6.64
C VAL A 116 -21.08 0.82 -7.04
N SER A 117 -21.96 0.09 -6.35
CA SER A 117 -23.40 0.38 -6.44
C SER A 117 -23.72 1.65 -5.67
N GLY A 118 -24.48 2.55 -6.29
CA GLY A 118 -25.09 3.72 -5.63
C GLY A 118 -26.27 3.38 -4.73
N ASN A 119 -26.72 2.11 -4.71
CA ASN A 119 -27.85 1.67 -3.90
C ASN A 119 -27.39 0.92 -2.64
N LYS A 120 -28.33 0.68 -1.71
CA LYS A 120 -28.09 -0.23 -0.58
C LYS A 120 -27.85 -1.68 -1.03
N SER A 121 -28.44 -2.10 -2.15
CA SER A 121 -28.21 -3.43 -2.76
C SER A 121 -27.19 -3.35 -3.90
N LYS A 122 -26.34 -4.37 -4.04
CA LYS A 122 -25.19 -4.36 -4.98
C LYS A 122 -25.55 -4.48 -6.47
N GLN A 123 -26.81 -4.70 -6.84
CA GLN A 123 -27.17 -5.15 -8.21
C GLN A 123 -27.47 -4.03 -9.21
N TYR A 124 -27.84 -2.83 -8.76
CA TYR A 124 -28.29 -1.75 -9.65
C TYR A 124 -27.51 -0.45 -9.40
N ASN A 125 -27.58 0.49 -10.35
CA ASN A 125 -26.98 1.82 -10.23
C ASN A 125 -25.44 1.79 -10.07
N LYS A 126 -24.76 1.06 -10.96
CA LYS A 126 -23.29 0.91 -10.98
C LYS A 126 -22.64 2.24 -11.34
N HIS A 127 -21.80 2.74 -10.46
CA HIS A 127 -20.92 3.87 -10.68
C HIS A 127 -19.48 3.37 -10.78
N MET A 128 -18.70 3.97 -11.66
CA MET A 128 -17.25 3.84 -11.68
C MET A 128 -16.66 5.01 -10.90
N ASN A 129 -16.00 4.72 -9.78
CA ASN A 129 -15.44 5.72 -8.88
C ASN A 129 -13.93 5.80 -9.04
N VAL A 130 -13.39 7.00 -8.88
CA VAL A 130 -11.96 7.24 -8.71
C VAL A 130 -11.73 7.99 -7.42
N TYR A 131 -10.86 7.43 -6.57
CA TYR A 131 -10.34 8.06 -5.37
C TYR A 131 -8.82 8.22 -5.50
N ALA A 132 -8.23 9.00 -4.61
CA ALA A 132 -6.79 9.09 -4.50
C ALA A 132 -6.33 9.30 -3.05
N GLN A 133 -5.07 8.94 -2.78
CA GLN A 133 -4.39 9.21 -1.53
C GLN A 133 -3.05 9.92 -1.77
N ASN A 134 -2.64 10.74 -0.80
CA ASN A 134 -1.30 11.33 -0.79
C ASN A 134 -0.27 10.29 -0.29
N GLY A 135 0.40 9.63 -1.22
CA GLY A 135 1.42 8.60 -0.96
C GLY A 135 2.65 9.09 -0.20
N CYS A 136 2.83 10.40 -0.01
CA CYS A 136 3.88 10.97 0.85
C CYS A 136 3.53 10.91 2.35
N LEU A 137 2.31 10.50 2.73
CA LEU A 137 1.91 10.38 4.12
C LEU A 137 2.44 9.08 4.78
N PRO A 138 2.68 9.10 6.10
CA PRO A 138 2.91 7.89 6.89
C PRO A 138 1.80 6.86 6.72
N VAL A 139 2.16 5.57 6.73
CA VAL A 139 1.25 4.44 6.53
C VAL A 139 0.05 4.49 7.48
N GLN A 140 0.29 4.86 8.74
CA GLN A 140 -0.73 4.94 9.78
C GLN A 140 -1.82 5.99 9.47
N LEU A 141 -1.50 7.00 8.68
CA LEU A 141 -2.47 8.00 8.20
C LEU A 141 -3.20 7.50 6.95
N LEU A 142 -2.50 6.81 6.04
CA LEU A 142 -3.09 6.24 4.82
C LEU A 142 -4.17 5.17 5.12
N GLN A 143 -4.14 4.57 6.32
CA GLN A 143 -5.16 3.62 6.77
C GLN A 143 -6.41 4.29 7.38
N GLN A 144 -6.57 5.61 7.26
CA GLN A 144 -7.73 6.34 7.77
C GLN A 144 -8.56 6.94 6.64
N GLU A 145 -9.90 6.85 6.76
CA GLU A 145 -10.85 7.44 5.80
C GLU A 145 -10.68 8.96 5.67
N TYR A 146 -10.11 9.62 6.68
CA TYR A 146 -9.81 11.06 6.63
C TYR A 146 -8.93 11.44 5.44
N HIS A 147 -7.91 10.61 5.15
CA HIS A 147 -6.88 10.86 4.14
C HIS A 147 -7.23 10.30 2.75
N MET A 148 -8.46 9.81 2.59
CA MET A 148 -9.05 9.45 1.31
C MET A 148 -9.63 10.70 0.63
N HIS A 149 -9.25 10.93 -0.63
CA HIS A 149 -9.73 12.04 -1.43
C HIS A 149 -10.55 11.55 -2.62
N TYR A 150 -11.72 12.16 -2.80
CA TYR A 150 -12.58 11.90 -3.95
C TYR A 150 -12.03 12.61 -5.20
N VAL A 151 -11.95 11.90 -6.33
CA VAL A 151 -11.53 12.49 -7.61
C VAL A 151 -12.73 12.61 -8.55
N SER A 152 -13.40 11.51 -8.85
CA SER A 152 -14.53 11.50 -9.78
C SER A 152 -15.44 10.29 -9.59
N THR A 153 -16.65 10.37 -10.14
CA THR A 153 -17.58 9.24 -10.26
C THR A 153 -18.42 9.39 -11.51
N SER A 154 -18.70 8.29 -12.20
CA SER A 154 -19.53 8.30 -13.40
C SER A 154 -20.41 7.07 -13.51
N LEU A 155 -21.63 7.27 -14.02
CA LEU A 155 -22.53 6.20 -14.46
C LEU A 155 -22.22 5.70 -15.88
N HIS A 156 -21.41 6.46 -16.62
CA HIS A 156 -21.22 6.27 -18.05
C HIS A 156 -19.75 6.10 -18.44
N ALA A 157 -18.86 6.84 -17.78
CA ALA A 157 -17.44 6.81 -18.07
C ALA A 157 -16.77 5.62 -17.36
N SER A 158 -15.95 4.90 -18.11
CA SER A 158 -15.02 3.89 -17.62
C SER A 158 -13.93 4.48 -16.71
N SER A 159 -13.16 3.61 -16.06
CA SER A 159 -11.99 4.03 -15.28
C SER A 159 -10.93 4.66 -16.20
N ALA A 160 -10.69 4.10 -17.37
CA ALA A 160 -9.77 4.65 -18.37
C ALA A 160 -10.17 6.08 -18.81
N GLU A 161 -11.44 6.34 -19.13
CA GLU A 161 -11.89 7.69 -19.50
C GLU A 161 -11.72 8.71 -18.36
N GLN A 162 -11.93 8.29 -17.11
CA GLN A 162 -11.69 9.14 -15.95
C GLN A 162 -10.18 9.36 -15.71
N PHE A 163 -9.35 8.33 -15.93
CA PHE A 163 -7.90 8.44 -15.86
C PHE A 163 -7.29 9.30 -16.96
N ALA A 164 -7.92 9.41 -18.14
CA ALA A 164 -7.49 10.36 -19.16
C ALA A 164 -7.53 11.81 -18.64
N ALA A 165 -8.63 12.21 -18.01
CA ALA A 165 -8.76 13.53 -17.40
C ALA A 165 -7.78 13.72 -16.23
N LEU A 166 -7.60 12.69 -15.39
CA LEU A 166 -6.64 12.74 -14.28
C LEU A 166 -5.19 12.87 -14.78
N ARG A 167 -4.80 12.12 -15.82
CA ARG A 167 -3.49 12.23 -16.47
C ARG A 167 -3.26 13.65 -16.96
N ASP A 168 -4.23 14.24 -17.66
CA ASP A 168 -4.09 15.60 -18.19
C ASP A 168 -3.89 16.63 -17.06
N HIS A 169 -4.63 16.49 -15.96
CA HIS A 169 -4.43 17.33 -14.77
C HIS A 169 -3.05 17.14 -14.15
N ILE A 170 -2.57 15.89 -13.99
CA ILE A 170 -1.24 15.60 -13.44
C ILE A 170 -0.16 16.22 -14.33
N LYS A 171 -0.21 15.98 -15.65
CA LYS A 171 0.76 16.53 -16.62
C LYS A 171 0.74 18.05 -16.66
N ALA A 172 -0.43 18.68 -16.50
CA ALA A 172 -0.52 20.14 -16.43
C ALA A 172 0.29 20.71 -15.25
N THR A 173 0.31 20.02 -14.10
CA THR A 173 1.08 20.47 -12.93
C THR A 173 2.59 20.49 -13.12
N GLU A 174 3.11 19.76 -14.12
CA GLU A 174 4.54 19.77 -14.44
C GLU A 174 4.98 21.08 -15.11
N LYS A 175 4.04 21.77 -15.75
CA LYS A 175 4.26 23.05 -16.44
C LYS A 175 3.79 24.24 -15.61
N ASP A 176 2.64 24.11 -14.94
CA ASP A 176 2.10 25.11 -14.01
C ASP A 176 1.71 24.42 -12.69
N PRO A 177 2.66 24.30 -11.75
CA PRO A 177 2.40 23.65 -10.47
C PRO A 177 1.27 24.31 -9.67
N VAL A 178 0.51 23.47 -8.96
CA VAL A 178 -0.63 23.89 -8.15
C VAL A 178 -0.17 24.88 -7.07
N ARG A 179 -0.82 26.03 -7.01
CA ARG A 179 -0.59 27.04 -5.97
C ARG A 179 -1.17 26.58 -4.64
N ALA A 180 -0.34 26.55 -3.62
CA ALA A 180 -0.71 26.16 -2.27
C ALA A 180 0.00 27.06 -1.24
N TYR A 181 -0.23 26.78 0.03
CA TYR A 181 0.40 27.48 1.13
C TYR A 181 0.94 26.47 2.13
N ASN A 182 2.23 26.58 2.42
CA ASN A 182 2.90 25.72 3.37
C ASN A 182 2.61 26.24 4.78
N ALA A 183 1.69 25.57 5.48
CA ALA A 183 1.30 25.93 6.84
C ALA A 183 2.45 25.84 7.85
N THR A 184 3.48 25.03 7.58
CA THR A 184 4.64 24.90 8.47
C THR A 184 5.61 26.06 8.30
N THR A 185 5.94 26.43 7.06
CA THR A 185 6.89 27.53 6.79
C THR A 185 6.20 28.89 6.72
N GLN A 186 4.86 28.94 6.71
CA GLN A 186 4.05 30.15 6.51
C GLN A 186 4.40 30.87 5.20
N ARG A 187 4.63 30.11 4.13
CA ARG A 187 5.03 30.63 2.82
C ARG A 187 4.19 30.05 1.68
N PRO A 188 4.00 30.80 0.59
CA PRO A 188 3.47 30.26 -0.65
C PRO A 188 4.30 29.06 -1.13
N CYS A 189 3.64 28.06 -1.68
CA CYS A 189 4.31 26.92 -2.28
C CYS A 189 3.59 26.44 -3.54
N ARG A 190 4.29 25.59 -4.28
CA ARG A 190 3.94 25.05 -5.57
C ARG A 190 4.01 23.53 -5.49
N ILE A 191 3.04 22.85 -6.07
CA ILE A 191 2.93 21.40 -5.99
C ILE A 191 2.84 20.80 -7.39
N ILE A 192 3.79 19.91 -7.71
CA ILE A 192 3.72 19.01 -8.85
C ILE A 192 3.10 17.70 -8.36
N LEU A 193 2.11 17.20 -9.10
CA LEU A 193 1.51 15.90 -8.84
C LEU A 193 2.23 14.82 -9.64
N ARG A 194 2.33 13.62 -9.07
CA ARG A 194 2.86 12.41 -9.72
C ARG A 194 2.03 11.22 -9.28
N ALA A 195 1.77 10.24 -10.14
CA ALA A 195 1.15 8.99 -9.71
C ALA A 195 2.21 7.89 -9.55
N PRO A 196 2.55 7.48 -8.31
CA PRO A 196 3.62 6.51 -8.09
C PRO A 196 3.18 5.06 -8.35
N GLY A 197 1.87 4.80 -8.27
CA GLY A 197 1.33 3.44 -8.31
C GLY A 197 -0.20 3.43 -8.32
N LEU A 198 -0.73 2.32 -8.79
CA LEU A 198 -2.13 2.03 -9.06
C LEU A 198 -2.58 0.84 -8.20
N PRO A 199 -2.77 1.04 -6.88
CA PRO A 199 -3.43 0.02 -6.07
C PRO A 199 -4.84 -0.16 -6.61
N ALA A 200 -5.26 -1.40 -6.83
CA ALA A 200 -6.62 -1.76 -7.22
C ALA A 200 -6.81 -3.28 -7.06
N ASP A 201 -8.02 -3.77 -7.31
CA ASP A 201 -8.24 -5.21 -7.37
C ASP A 201 -7.56 -5.82 -8.62
N ASN A 202 -7.42 -7.15 -8.65
CA ASN A 202 -6.68 -7.83 -9.73
C ASN A 202 -7.28 -7.58 -11.14
N PRO A 203 -8.61 -7.64 -11.34
CA PRO A 203 -9.23 -7.26 -12.61
C PRO A 203 -8.94 -5.83 -13.07
N GLN A 204 -9.11 -4.84 -12.19
CA GLN A 204 -8.87 -3.43 -12.52
C GLN A 204 -7.38 -3.19 -12.81
N GLN A 205 -6.45 -3.78 -12.03
CA GLN A 205 -5.02 -3.70 -12.31
C GLN A 205 -4.63 -4.37 -13.64
N SER A 206 -5.33 -5.44 -14.04
CA SER A 206 -5.13 -6.05 -15.36
C SER A 206 -5.55 -5.10 -16.48
N GLU A 207 -6.64 -4.36 -16.31
CA GLU A 207 -7.09 -3.36 -17.27
C GLU A 207 -6.13 -2.16 -17.33
N GLU A 208 -5.69 -1.66 -16.18
CA GLU A 208 -4.71 -0.58 -16.05
C GLU A 208 -3.36 -0.92 -16.69
N ALA A 209 -2.96 -2.19 -16.68
CA ALA A 209 -1.76 -2.69 -17.33
C ALA A 209 -1.96 -3.04 -18.82
N SER A 210 -3.13 -2.77 -19.41
CA SER A 210 -3.48 -3.19 -20.78
C SER A 210 -3.28 -4.69 -21.03
N HIS A 211 -3.52 -5.50 -20.00
CA HIS A 211 -3.31 -6.94 -19.99
C HIS A 211 -4.60 -7.71 -20.29
N MET A 212 -4.48 -8.76 -21.10
CA MET A 212 -5.61 -9.56 -21.62
C MET A 212 -6.35 -10.39 -20.54
N GLY A 213 -5.78 -10.53 -19.35
CA GLY A 213 -6.40 -11.18 -18.21
C GLY A 213 -5.83 -12.57 -17.90
N SER A 214 -6.24 -13.15 -16.77
CA SER A 214 -5.63 -14.37 -16.21
C SER A 214 -5.79 -15.64 -17.05
N ASN A 215 -6.66 -15.62 -18.06
CA ASN A 215 -6.89 -16.76 -18.95
C ASN A 215 -6.05 -16.67 -20.24
N ALA A 216 -5.22 -15.64 -20.39
CA ALA A 216 -4.32 -15.51 -21.52
C ALA A 216 -3.17 -16.53 -21.46
N ASN A 217 -2.51 -16.75 -22.60
CA ASN A 217 -1.27 -17.55 -22.63
C ASN A 217 -0.23 -16.95 -21.70
N TYR A 218 -0.14 -15.63 -21.65
CA TYR A 218 0.68 -14.89 -20.70
C TYR A 218 -0.24 -14.21 -19.68
N PRO A 219 -0.56 -14.89 -18.57
CA PRO A 219 -1.56 -14.44 -17.61
C PRO A 219 -1.04 -13.43 -16.59
N CYS A 220 0.28 -13.20 -16.52
CA CYS A 220 0.87 -12.23 -15.60
C CYS A 220 0.91 -10.84 -16.23
N ARG A 221 0.31 -9.85 -15.55
CA ARG A 221 0.35 -8.46 -15.98
C ARG A 221 1.72 -7.79 -15.78
N LYS A 222 2.58 -8.34 -14.91
CA LYS A 222 3.87 -7.75 -14.52
C LYS A 222 5.06 -8.35 -15.28
N CYS A 223 4.94 -9.57 -15.79
CA CYS A 223 6.06 -10.26 -16.45
C CYS A 223 5.61 -11.15 -17.61
N HIS A 224 6.58 -11.70 -18.32
CA HIS A 224 6.38 -12.58 -19.47
C HIS A 224 6.24 -14.07 -19.12
N TRP A 225 6.02 -14.44 -17.84
CA TRP A 225 5.69 -15.82 -17.52
C TRP A 225 4.38 -16.24 -18.18
N GLY A 226 4.39 -17.39 -18.86
CA GLY A 226 3.26 -17.86 -19.62
C GLY A 226 3.61 -18.91 -20.67
N GLY A 227 2.71 -19.05 -21.65
CA GLY A 227 2.71 -20.06 -22.69
C GLY A 227 1.33 -20.68 -22.87
N THR A 228 1.20 -21.54 -23.88
CA THR A 228 0.04 -22.42 -23.99
C THR A 228 -0.06 -23.33 -22.77
N GLN A 229 -1.24 -23.91 -22.52
CA GLN A 229 -1.45 -24.83 -21.39
C GLN A 229 -0.41 -25.97 -21.38
N LYS A 230 -0.15 -26.57 -22.55
CA LYS A 230 0.85 -27.63 -22.72
C LYS A 230 2.28 -27.17 -22.41
N GLN A 231 2.61 -25.92 -22.73
CA GLN A 231 3.93 -25.36 -22.41
C GLN A 231 4.08 -25.14 -20.90
N LYS A 232 3.04 -24.66 -20.21
CA LYS A 232 3.06 -24.45 -18.75
C LYS A 232 3.23 -25.74 -17.95
N GLU A 233 2.89 -26.88 -18.54
CA GLU A 233 3.10 -28.21 -17.94
C GLU A 233 4.54 -28.74 -18.13
N THR A 234 5.40 -28.05 -18.89
CA THR A 234 6.81 -28.42 -19.00
C THR A 234 7.57 -28.03 -17.73
N GLY A 235 8.54 -28.84 -17.32
CA GLY A 235 9.25 -28.65 -16.05
C GLY A 235 9.89 -27.26 -15.88
N GLN A 236 10.50 -26.72 -16.94
CA GLN A 236 11.11 -25.38 -16.89
C GLN A 236 10.06 -24.28 -16.71
N ILE A 237 9.01 -24.25 -17.53
CA ILE A 237 8.00 -23.18 -17.47
C ILE A 237 7.18 -23.28 -16.18
N TYR A 238 6.96 -24.50 -15.68
CA TYR A 238 6.37 -24.74 -14.37
C TYR A 238 7.26 -24.18 -13.25
N HIS A 239 8.57 -24.47 -13.28
CA HIS A 239 9.51 -23.92 -12.31
C HIS A 239 9.56 -22.39 -12.37
N ASP A 240 9.61 -21.81 -13.57
CA ASP A 240 9.60 -20.35 -13.77
C ASP A 240 8.35 -19.67 -13.19
N CYS A 241 7.26 -20.40 -12.95
CA CYS A 241 6.05 -19.88 -12.28
C CYS A 241 6.33 -19.46 -10.82
N HIS A 242 7.36 -20.02 -10.19
CA HIS A 242 7.77 -19.73 -8.82
C HIS A 242 8.60 -18.45 -8.72
N LEU A 243 9.06 -17.93 -9.86
CA LEU A 243 9.99 -16.81 -9.92
C LEU A 243 9.29 -15.59 -10.53
N ALA A 244 9.81 -14.40 -10.21
CA ALA A 244 9.45 -13.21 -10.95
C ALA A 244 10.07 -13.32 -12.35
N GLY A 245 9.22 -13.46 -13.37
CA GLY A 245 9.69 -13.54 -14.76
C GLY A 245 10.27 -12.21 -15.27
N ILE A 246 10.70 -12.22 -16.53
CA ILE A 246 11.17 -11.01 -17.23
C ILE A 246 10.08 -9.94 -17.19
N ALA A 247 10.40 -8.79 -16.61
CA ALA A 247 9.46 -7.70 -16.41
C ALA A 247 8.91 -7.18 -17.75
N ARG A 248 7.60 -6.91 -17.75
CA ARG A 248 6.95 -6.12 -18.78
C ARG A 248 7.26 -4.64 -18.59
N ASN A 249 7.04 -3.81 -19.61
CA ASN A 249 7.15 -2.36 -19.45
C ASN A 249 6.16 -1.58 -20.32
N ALA A 250 5.91 -0.32 -19.97
CA ALA A 250 4.95 0.54 -20.66
C ALA A 250 5.32 0.76 -22.15
N THR A 251 6.61 0.89 -22.46
CA THR A 251 7.10 1.10 -23.84
C THR A 251 6.77 -0.11 -24.72
N GLU A 252 7.07 -1.32 -24.27
CA GLU A 252 6.78 -2.55 -25.03
C GLU A 252 5.27 -2.71 -25.27
N ILE A 253 4.44 -2.37 -24.27
CA ILE A 253 2.99 -2.44 -24.35
C ILE A 253 2.50 -1.44 -25.39
N TRP A 254 2.99 -0.21 -25.34
CA TRP A 254 2.64 0.83 -26.31
C TRP A 254 2.99 0.41 -27.74
N GLU A 255 4.21 -0.10 -27.97
CA GLU A 255 4.64 -0.57 -29.28
C GLU A 255 3.79 -1.73 -29.80
N GLU A 256 3.40 -2.66 -28.94
CA GLU A 256 2.54 -3.77 -29.33
C GLU A 256 1.13 -3.28 -29.69
N LEU A 257 0.57 -2.34 -28.93
CA LEU A 257 -0.72 -1.73 -29.25
C LEU A 257 -0.68 -0.94 -30.58
N GLN A 258 0.44 -0.28 -30.90
CA GLN A 258 0.61 0.39 -32.20
C GLN A 258 0.56 -0.62 -33.36
N LYS A 259 1.26 -1.76 -33.20
CA LYS A 259 1.22 -2.86 -34.19
C LYS A 259 -0.19 -3.43 -34.34
N GLN A 260 -0.96 -3.55 -33.25
CA GLN A 260 -2.36 -3.99 -33.30
C GLN A 260 -3.25 -3.00 -34.06
N LEU A 261 -3.14 -1.69 -33.79
CA LEU A 261 -3.89 -0.65 -34.51
C LEU A 261 -3.53 -0.64 -36.01
N GLN A 262 -2.25 -0.76 -36.37
CA GLN A 262 -1.79 -0.80 -37.76
C GLN A 262 -2.30 -2.05 -38.52
N LEU A 263 -2.53 -3.17 -37.84
CA LEU A 263 -3.16 -4.34 -38.47
C LEU A 263 -4.66 -4.13 -38.64
N ALA A 264 -5.29 -3.42 -37.70
CA ALA A 264 -6.72 -3.09 -37.76
C ALA A 264 -7.04 -2.15 -38.93
N THR A 265 -6.17 -1.20 -39.27
CA THR A 265 -6.33 -0.35 -40.48
C THR A 265 -6.31 -1.16 -41.79
N LYS A 266 -5.77 -2.38 -41.77
CA LYS A 266 -5.79 -3.32 -42.90
C LYS A 266 -6.98 -4.31 -42.86
N GLY A 267 -7.85 -4.17 -41.86
CA GLY A 267 -8.98 -5.08 -41.63
C GLY A 267 -8.57 -6.48 -41.17
N ASN A 268 -7.33 -6.68 -40.68
CA ASN A 268 -6.81 -8.00 -40.35
C ASN A 268 -7.05 -8.36 -38.87
N ILE A 269 -8.31 -8.61 -38.53
CA ILE A 269 -8.72 -8.91 -37.14
C ILE A 269 -8.07 -10.19 -36.60
N ASP A 270 -7.81 -11.20 -37.44
CA ASP A 270 -7.19 -12.45 -37.00
C ASP A 270 -5.73 -12.26 -36.62
N ALA A 271 -4.97 -11.44 -37.36
CA ALA A 271 -3.62 -11.08 -36.97
C ALA A 271 -3.58 -10.28 -35.66
N VAL A 272 -4.56 -9.40 -35.43
CA VAL A 272 -4.71 -8.69 -34.16
C VAL A 272 -4.96 -9.67 -33.01
N LYS A 273 -5.94 -10.58 -33.13
CA LYS A 273 -6.24 -11.60 -32.11
C LYS A 273 -5.03 -12.50 -31.81
N LYS A 274 -4.29 -12.90 -32.85
CA LYS A 274 -3.05 -13.67 -32.72
C LYS A 274 -1.99 -12.91 -31.92
N ARG A 275 -1.81 -11.60 -32.21
CA ARG A 275 -0.89 -10.74 -31.44
C ARG A 275 -1.32 -10.56 -29.99
N GLN A 276 -2.59 -10.29 -29.72
CA GLN A 276 -3.13 -10.20 -28.36
C GLN A 276 -2.86 -11.49 -27.58
N THR A 277 -3.08 -12.65 -28.21
CA THR A 277 -2.85 -13.96 -27.59
C THR A 277 -1.37 -14.24 -27.33
N ASN A 278 -0.49 -13.88 -28.27
CA ASN A 278 0.94 -14.13 -28.19
C ASN A 278 1.71 -13.17 -27.28
N SER A 279 1.19 -11.96 -27.06
CA SER A 279 1.80 -10.96 -26.17
C SER A 279 1.14 -10.94 -24.78
N GLY A 280 -0.12 -11.37 -24.67
CA GLY A 280 -0.96 -11.11 -23.50
C GLY A 280 -1.40 -9.65 -23.39
N THR A 281 -1.11 -8.81 -24.39
CA THR A 281 -1.44 -7.37 -24.38
C THR A 281 -2.76 -7.14 -25.10
N LYS A 282 -3.75 -6.64 -24.36
CA LYS A 282 -5.06 -6.27 -24.88
C LYS A 282 -5.62 -5.10 -24.09
N ASP A 283 -5.73 -3.96 -24.75
CA ASP A 283 -6.23 -2.73 -24.15
C ASP A 283 -7.68 -2.45 -24.56
N LYS A 284 -8.52 -2.03 -23.60
CA LYS A 284 -9.94 -1.75 -23.89
C LYS A 284 -10.13 -0.50 -24.75
N VAL A 285 -9.32 0.54 -24.54
CA VAL A 285 -9.39 1.78 -25.32
C VAL A 285 -8.96 1.50 -26.76
N ALA A 286 -7.83 0.81 -26.95
CA ALA A 286 -7.38 0.39 -28.28
C ALA A 286 -8.38 -0.56 -28.95
N GLN A 287 -8.99 -1.50 -28.21
CA GLN A 287 -9.96 -2.44 -28.77
C GLN A 287 -11.16 -1.71 -29.39
N TYR A 288 -11.67 -0.65 -28.75
CA TYR A 288 -12.74 0.18 -29.33
C TYR A 288 -12.36 0.73 -30.70
N TRP A 289 -11.13 1.22 -30.85
CA TRP A 289 -10.64 1.75 -32.13
C TRP A 289 -10.35 0.65 -33.15
N ILE A 290 -9.78 -0.47 -32.71
CA ILE A 290 -9.54 -1.66 -33.54
C ILE A 290 -10.84 -2.11 -34.20
N ASP A 291 -11.92 -2.24 -33.43
CA ASP A 291 -13.22 -2.70 -33.96
C ASP A 291 -13.76 -1.71 -35.02
N LYS A 292 -13.66 -0.40 -34.75
CA LYS A 292 -14.06 0.64 -35.71
C LYS A 292 -13.23 0.65 -36.99
N LEU A 293 -11.92 0.48 -36.87
CA LEU A 293 -11.00 0.45 -38.01
C LEU A 293 -11.30 -0.75 -38.91
N VAL A 294 -11.50 -1.93 -38.32
CA VAL A 294 -11.85 -3.14 -39.06
C VAL A 294 -13.17 -2.96 -39.80
N SER A 295 -14.24 -2.52 -39.12
CA SER A 295 -15.55 -2.31 -39.76
C SER A 295 -15.49 -1.28 -40.89
N ARG A 296 -14.70 -0.20 -40.73
CA ARG A 296 -14.52 0.80 -41.79
C ARG A 296 -13.71 0.25 -42.97
N CYS A 297 -12.66 -0.51 -42.71
CA CYS A 297 -11.88 -1.16 -43.76
C CYS A 297 -12.75 -2.12 -44.58
N GLU A 298 -13.61 -2.90 -43.91
CA GLU A 298 -14.56 -3.79 -44.57
C GLU A 298 -15.54 -3.01 -45.44
N ALA A 299 -16.14 -1.93 -44.92
CA ALA A 299 -17.05 -1.09 -45.69
C ALA A 299 -16.41 -0.48 -46.94
N ILE A 300 -15.16 0.00 -46.85
CA ILE A 300 -14.43 0.54 -48.01
C ILE A 300 -14.15 -0.55 -49.05
N LYS A 301 -13.72 -1.74 -48.62
CA LYS A 301 -13.48 -2.88 -49.52
C LYS A 301 -14.76 -3.38 -50.18
N THR A 302 -15.89 -3.36 -49.48
CA THR A 302 -17.18 -3.72 -50.06
C THR A 302 -17.63 -2.69 -51.10
N ALA A 303 -17.40 -1.39 -50.85
CA ALA A 303 -17.75 -0.33 -51.78
C ALA A 303 -16.86 -0.32 -53.03
N ASP A 304 -15.56 -0.59 -52.88
CA ASP A 304 -14.62 -0.71 -54.00
C ASP A 304 -13.59 -1.83 -53.74
N PRO A 305 -13.86 -3.06 -54.23
CA PRO A 305 -12.98 -4.21 -54.05
C PRO A 305 -11.60 -4.08 -54.71
N ARG A 306 -11.40 -3.11 -55.63
CA ARG A 306 -10.13 -2.92 -56.35
C ARG A 306 -9.16 -1.99 -55.63
N ARG A 307 -9.61 -1.28 -54.59
CA ARG A 307 -8.71 -0.39 -53.82
C ARG A 307 -7.58 -1.18 -53.18
N ASN A 308 -6.38 -0.62 -53.30
CA ASN A 308 -5.20 -1.16 -52.63
C ASN A 308 -5.35 -1.04 -51.11
N ILE A 309 -5.06 -2.13 -50.40
CA ILE A 309 -5.15 -2.17 -48.94
C ILE A 309 -4.20 -1.19 -48.24
N GLU A 310 -3.05 -0.88 -48.82
CA GLU A 310 -2.14 0.10 -48.24
C GLU A 310 -2.69 1.53 -48.35
N ASP A 311 -3.46 1.83 -49.40
CA ASP A 311 -4.12 3.13 -49.55
C ASP A 311 -5.26 3.28 -48.54
N ILE A 312 -6.08 2.23 -48.40
CA ILE A 312 -7.12 2.16 -47.36
C ILE A 312 -6.49 2.31 -45.97
N SER A 313 -5.38 1.62 -45.71
CA SER A 313 -4.69 1.69 -44.43
C SER A 313 -4.18 3.10 -44.12
N ARG A 314 -3.62 3.82 -45.10
CA ARG A 314 -3.18 5.21 -44.93
C ARG A 314 -4.34 6.16 -44.66
N GLU A 315 -5.44 6.00 -45.40
CA GLU A 315 -6.68 6.77 -45.20
C GLU A 315 -7.24 6.56 -43.79
N LEU A 316 -7.34 5.31 -43.35
CA LEU A 316 -7.85 4.97 -42.02
C LEU A 316 -6.91 5.42 -40.90
N GLN A 317 -5.59 5.42 -41.12
CA GLN A 317 -4.65 5.96 -40.16
C GLN A 317 -4.81 7.49 -40.02
N SER A 318 -4.96 8.22 -41.13
CA SER A 318 -5.24 9.67 -41.08
C SER A 318 -6.54 9.93 -40.34
N TRP A 319 -7.60 9.20 -40.70
CA TRP A 319 -8.90 9.29 -40.05
C TRP A 319 -8.82 9.05 -38.54
N LEU A 320 -8.08 8.01 -38.10
CA LEU A 320 -7.88 7.69 -36.69
C LEU A 320 -7.21 8.85 -35.95
N ASN A 321 -6.14 9.41 -36.53
CA ASN A 321 -5.39 10.52 -35.96
C ASN A 321 -6.25 11.78 -35.80
N GLU A 322 -7.23 11.99 -36.68
CA GLU A 322 -8.19 13.10 -36.61
C GLU A 322 -9.30 12.89 -35.57
N GLN A 323 -9.51 11.66 -35.07
CA GLN A 323 -10.56 11.42 -34.08
C GLN A 323 -10.18 11.98 -32.71
N PRO A 324 -11.14 12.52 -31.93
CA PRO A 324 -10.88 12.94 -30.56
C PRO A 324 -10.65 11.74 -29.63
N GLY A 325 -10.10 12.02 -28.44
CA GLY A 325 -9.90 11.05 -27.37
C GLY A 325 -8.69 10.13 -27.57
N ASP A 326 -8.30 9.49 -26.48
CA ASP A 326 -7.16 8.58 -26.44
C ASP A 326 -7.34 7.35 -27.34
N LYS A 327 -6.25 6.90 -27.97
CA LYS A 327 -6.25 5.71 -28.85
C LYS A 327 -5.86 4.43 -28.13
N MET A 328 -5.32 4.58 -26.93
CA MET A 328 -4.84 3.53 -26.06
C MET A 328 -5.10 3.95 -24.62
N ASN A 329 -4.83 3.04 -23.69
CA ASN A 329 -4.84 3.32 -22.26
C ASN A 329 -4.08 4.62 -21.92
N PRO A 330 -4.75 5.63 -21.32
CA PRO A 330 -4.12 6.91 -21.02
C PRO A 330 -2.97 6.80 -20.01
N LEU A 331 -2.94 5.76 -19.19
CA LEU A 331 -1.90 5.57 -18.17
C LEU A 331 -0.52 5.28 -18.78
N LEU A 332 -0.45 4.87 -20.05
CA LEU A 332 0.81 4.69 -20.79
C LEU A 332 1.52 6.02 -21.11
N ASP A 333 0.83 7.16 -20.98
CA ASP A 333 1.33 8.50 -21.29
C ASP A 333 1.54 9.35 -20.01
N LEU A 334 1.69 8.71 -18.85
CA LEU A 334 1.95 9.39 -17.59
C LEU A 334 3.43 9.26 -17.20
N THR A 335 4.12 10.39 -17.06
CA THR A 335 5.56 10.42 -16.75
C THR A 335 5.86 9.79 -15.39
N GLY A 336 6.76 8.80 -15.40
CA GLY A 336 7.21 8.08 -14.21
C GLY A 336 6.31 6.93 -13.77
N LEU A 337 5.24 6.64 -14.52
CA LEU A 337 4.35 5.51 -14.29
C LEU A 337 4.56 4.44 -15.35
N ASP A 338 4.77 3.20 -14.91
CA ASP A 338 4.72 2.01 -15.74
C ASP A 338 3.54 1.13 -15.28
N PRO A 339 2.39 1.11 -15.97
CA PRO A 339 1.22 0.40 -15.49
C PRO A 339 1.41 -1.12 -15.31
N SER A 340 2.41 -1.72 -15.95
CA SER A 340 2.76 -3.14 -15.76
C SER A 340 3.54 -3.39 -14.48
N GLN A 341 4.38 -2.44 -14.05
CA GLN A 341 5.19 -2.55 -12.83
C GLN A 341 4.55 -1.87 -11.62
N ASP A 342 3.68 -0.90 -11.86
CA ASP A 342 3.16 0.05 -10.86
C ASP A 342 1.77 -0.32 -10.40
N THR A 343 1.35 -1.56 -10.65
CA THR A 343 0.15 -2.19 -10.13
C THR A 343 0.53 -3.18 -9.02
N PRO A 344 0.86 -2.69 -7.80
CA PRO A 344 1.43 -3.52 -6.74
C PRO A 344 0.47 -4.63 -6.32
N VAL A 345 1.03 -5.77 -5.89
CA VAL A 345 0.26 -6.98 -5.55
C VAL A 345 -0.57 -6.78 -4.29
N GLU A 346 -1.87 -6.50 -4.48
CA GLU A 346 -2.79 -6.14 -3.40
C GLU A 346 -3.12 -7.34 -2.48
N LEU A 347 -3.01 -7.13 -1.17
CA LEU A 347 -3.09 -8.19 -0.15
C LEU A 347 -4.49 -8.82 0.00
N LEU A 348 -5.55 -8.01 0.00
CA LEU A 348 -6.92 -8.49 0.22
C LEU A 348 -7.36 -9.42 -0.92
N HIS A 349 -7.18 -9.01 -2.16
CA HIS A 349 -7.62 -9.72 -3.35
C HIS A 349 -6.66 -10.82 -3.76
N THR A 350 -5.36 -10.67 -3.53
CA THR A 350 -4.36 -11.67 -3.95
C THR A 350 -4.16 -12.72 -2.87
N VAL A 351 -3.94 -12.30 -1.62
CA VAL A 351 -3.62 -13.23 -0.52
C VAL A 351 -4.89 -13.74 0.14
N LEU A 352 -5.74 -12.87 0.68
CA LEU A 352 -6.90 -13.33 1.48
C LEU A 352 -8.00 -13.95 0.61
N LEU A 353 -8.51 -13.21 -0.39
CA LEU A 353 -9.54 -13.64 -1.33
C LEU A 353 -8.97 -14.43 -2.52
N GLY A 354 -7.68 -14.73 -2.50
CA GLY A 354 -6.99 -15.59 -3.46
C GLY A 354 -6.38 -16.79 -2.77
N VAL A 355 -5.10 -16.70 -2.40
CA VAL A 355 -4.30 -17.78 -1.81
C VAL A 355 -5.03 -18.49 -0.66
N ILE A 356 -5.41 -17.77 0.40
CA ILE A 356 -6.07 -18.36 1.58
C ILE A 356 -7.44 -18.94 1.22
N LYS A 357 -8.17 -18.27 0.33
CA LYS A 357 -9.43 -18.80 -0.20
C LYS A 357 -9.23 -20.09 -1.01
N TYR A 358 -8.13 -20.25 -1.74
CA TYR A 358 -7.83 -21.49 -2.47
C TYR A 358 -7.51 -22.63 -1.51
N ILE A 359 -6.69 -22.38 -0.49
CA ILE A 359 -6.38 -23.34 0.58
C ILE A 359 -7.68 -23.79 1.25
N TRP A 360 -8.49 -22.83 1.71
CA TRP A 360 -9.76 -23.09 2.36
C TRP A 360 -10.73 -23.88 1.47
N HIS A 361 -10.88 -23.48 0.21
CA HIS A 361 -11.80 -24.14 -0.71
C HIS A 361 -11.37 -25.59 -1.01
N SER A 362 -10.08 -25.81 -1.27
CA SER A 362 -9.54 -27.16 -1.50
C SER A 362 -9.82 -28.07 -0.30
N MET A 363 -9.47 -27.60 0.89
CA MET A 363 -9.60 -28.38 2.11
C MET A 363 -11.05 -28.57 2.52
N ASN A 364 -11.76 -27.49 2.83
CA ASN A 364 -13.08 -27.57 3.45
C ASN A 364 -14.20 -28.00 2.48
N THR A 365 -14.06 -27.80 1.17
CA THR A 365 -15.09 -28.18 0.19
C THR A 365 -14.80 -29.53 -0.48
N VAL A 366 -13.54 -29.85 -0.75
CA VAL A 366 -13.18 -31.07 -1.50
C VAL A 366 -12.72 -32.21 -0.58
N GLN A 367 -11.98 -31.91 0.48
CA GLN A 367 -11.22 -32.93 1.23
C GLN A 367 -11.81 -33.25 2.62
N TRP A 368 -12.28 -32.26 3.37
CA TRP A 368 -12.78 -32.45 4.74
C TRP A 368 -14.28 -32.83 4.79
N LYS A 369 -14.60 -33.75 5.68
CA LYS A 369 -15.97 -34.28 5.90
C LYS A 369 -16.78 -33.37 6.81
N ASP A 370 -18.06 -33.68 7.00
CA ASP A 370 -18.91 -32.91 7.90
C ASP A 370 -18.44 -33.00 9.35
N GLU A 371 -17.99 -34.17 9.80
CA GLU A 371 -17.47 -34.37 11.16
C GLU A 371 -16.24 -33.51 11.43
N ASP A 372 -15.31 -33.46 10.48
CA ASP A 372 -14.10 -32.63 10.55
C ASP A 372 -14.47 -31.14 10.67
N ARG A 373 -15.47 -30.69 9.89
CA ARG A 373 -15.95 -29.31 9.92
C ARG A 373 -16.63 -28.95 11.24
N HIS A 374 -17.36 -29.89 11.85
CA HIS A 374 -17.95 -29.69 13.17
C HIS A 374 -16.87 -29.58 14.24
N LEU A 375 -15.87 -30.46 14.21
CA LEU A 375 -14.72 -30.40 15.14
C LEU A 375 -13.94 -29.09 14.97
N LEU A 376 -13.68 -28.67 13.73
CA LEU A 376 -13.03 -27.40 13.42
C LEU A 376 -13.84 -26.21 13.96
N ALA A 377 -15.17 -26.23 13.84
CA ALA A 377 -16.04 -25.18 14.38
C ALA A 377 -15.85 -25.02 15.89
N ILE A 378 -15.83 -26.14 16.63
CA ILE A 378 -15.65 -26.15 18.09
C ILE A 378 -14.28 -25.55 18.45
N ARG A 379 -13.22 -26.00 17.77
CA ARG A 379 -11.84 -25.56 18.03
C ARG A 379 -11.60 -24.09 17.65
N LEU A 380 -12.14 -23.63 16.53
CA LEU A 380 -12.10 -22.20 16.14
C LEU A 380 -12.91 -21.32 17.10
N GLN A 381 -13.99 -21.85 17.69
CA GLN A 381 -14.76 -21.09 18.67
C GLN A 381 -14.00 -20.94 20.00
N SER A 382 -13.09 -21.86 20.31
CA SER A 382 -12.27 -21.84 21.53
C SER A 382 -10.95 -21.06 21.38
N THR A 383 -10.70 -20.40 20.25
CA THR A 383 -9.47 -19.60 20.06
C THR A 383 -9.38 -18.48 21.10
N ASP A 384 -8.23 -18.39 21.78
CA ASP A 384 -7.89 -17.21 22.57
C ASP A 384 -7.54 -16.05 21.64
N LEU A 385 -8.31 -14.98 21.71
CA LEU A 385 -8.15 -13.79 20.86
C LEU A 385 -7.20 -12.75 21.47
N SER A 386 -6.61 -13.05 22.63
CA SER A 386 -5.64 -12.17 23.29
C SER A 386 -4.47 -11.88 22.34
N GLY A 387 -4.22 -10.61 22.06
CA GLY A 387 -3.17 -10.17 21.13
C GLY A 387 -3.59 -10.16 19.65
N LEU A 388 -4.75 -10.70 19.28
CA LEU A 388 -5.27 -10.61 17.92
C LEU A 388 -6.20 -9.40 17.75
N THR A 389 -6.01 -8.65 16.66
CA THR A 389 -6.91 -7.54 16.29
C THR A 389 -8.04 -8.06 15.39
N VAL A 390 -8.80 -9.05 15.86
CA VAL A 390 -9.93 -9.66 15.13
C VAL A 390 -11.22 -9.57 15.96
N PRO A 391 -12.39 -9.44 15.32
CA PRO A 391 -13.66 -9.52 16.04
C PRO A 391 -13.87 -10.93 16.63
N PRO A 392 -14.79 -11.11 17.60
CA PRO A 392 -15.15 -12.44 18.10
C PRO A 392 -15.45 -13.41 16.96
N ILE A 393 -14.77 -14.57 16.98
CA ILE A 393 -14.91 -15.60 15.95
C ILE A 393 -16.31 -16.20 16.06
N ARG A 394 -17.08 -16.12 14.96
CA ARG A 394 -18.38 -16.78 14.81
C ARG A 394 -18.19 -18.07 14.04
N ALA A 395 -17.61 -19.08 14.69
CA ALA A 395 -17.13 -20.28 14.00
C ALA A 395 -18.26 -21.04 13.29
N SER A 396 -19.42 -21.22 13.96
CA SER A 396 -20.59 -21.86 13.36
C SER A 396 -21.07 -21.14 12.09
N TYR A 397 -21.07 -19.81 12.09
CA TYR A 397 -21.39 -19.02 10.90
C TYR A 397 -20.36 -19.26 9.78
N MET A 398 -19.07 -19.26 10.12
CA MET A 398 -18.00 -19.48 9.14
C MET A 398 -18.11 -20.85 8.46
N ILE A 399 -18.47 -21.89 9.22
CA ILE A 399 -18.67 -23.24 8.68
C ILE A 399 -19.99 -23.35 7.91
N GLN A 400 -21.09 -22.76 8.41
CA GLN A 400 -22.37 -22.74 7.72
C GLN A 400 -22.28 -22.04 6.36
N TYR A 401 -21.60 -20.91 6.30
CA TYR A 401 -21.42 -20.09 5.09
C TYR A 401 -20.02 -20.23 4.49
N LYS A 402 -19.43 -21.43 4.57
CA LYS A 402 -18.05 -21.74 4.18
C LYS A 402 -17.62 -21.30 2.78
N ASN A 403 -18.56 -21.14 1.84
CA ASN A 403 -18.28 -20.67 0.48
C ASN A 403 -18.49 -19.16 0.27
N ASN A 404 -19.03 -18.45 1.26
CA ASN A 404 -19.38 -17.02 1.21
C ASN A 404 -18.59 -16.20 2.25
N LEU A 405 -17.38 -16.64 2.59
CA LEU A 405 -16.48 -15.91 3.48
C LEU A 405 -15.89 -14.67 2.79
N ILE A 406 -15.55 -13.67 3.59
CA ILE A 406 -14.99 -12.38 3.15
C ILE A 406 -13.60 -12.17 3.76
N GLY A 407 -12.89 -11.12 3.34
CA GLY A 407 -11.50 -10.84 3.74
C GLY A 407 -11.20 -11.02 5.23
N LYS A 408 -12.02 -10.44 6.13
CA LYS A 408 -11.83 -10.56 7.58
C LYS A 408 -11.85 -12.01 8.10
N HIS A 409 -12.69 -12.87 7.49
CA HIS A 409 -12.77 -14.28 7.88
C HIS A 409 -11.51 -15.02 7.42
N PHE A 410 -11.04 -14.78 6.20
CA PHE A 410 -9.80 -15.38 5.69
C PHE A 410 -8.57 -14.87 6.44
N LYS A 411 -8.54 -13.60 6.85
CA LYS A 411 -7.47 -13.07 7.72
C LYS A 411 -7.44 -13.79 9.06
N THR A 412 -8.61 -14.04 9.65
CA THR A 412 -8.73 -14.83 10.89
C THR A 412 -8.23 -16.26 10.68
N LEU A 413 -8.69 -16.93 9.62
CA LEU A 413 -8.26 -18.30 9.29
C LEU A 413 -6.74 -18.38 9.05
N MET A 414 -6.16 -17.45 8.30
CA MET A 414 -4.71 -17.40 8.08
C MET A 414 -3.91 -17.28 9.39
N GLN A 415 -4.46 -16.60 10.39
CA GLN A 415 -3.82 -16.42 11.69
C GLN A 415 -4.02 -17.60 12.65
N THR A 416 -5.15 -18.33 12.55
CA THR A 416 -5.55 -19.29 13.60
C THR A 416 -5.68 -20.74 13.14
N LEU A 417 -5.81 -20.99 11.83
CA LEU A 417 -6.19 -22.31 11.33
C LEU A 417 -5.19 -23.42 11.70
N ALA A 418 -3.89 -23.12 11.69
CA ALA A 418 -2.82 -24.06 12.01
C ALA A 418 -3.00 -24.72 13.39
N PHE A 419 -3.57 -24.00 14.37
CA PHE A 419 -3.79 -24.49 15.74
C PHE A 419 -4.99 -25.43 15.89
N HIS A 420 -5.82 -25.57 14.84
CA HIS A 420 -7.14 -26.18 14.95
C HIS A 420 -7.37 -27.37 14.01
N VAL A 421 -6.39 -27.65 13.14
CA VAL A 421 -6.48 -28.70 12.11
C VAL A 421 -5.77 -30.02 12.47
N ASP A 422 -5.25 -30.14 13.70
CA ASP A 422 -4.64 -31.39 14.17
C ASP A 422 -5.64 -32.57 14.11
N GLY A 423 -5.26 -33.68 13.48
CA GLY A 423 -6.15 -34.82 13.22
C GLY A 423 -7.28 -34.55 12.21
N ILE A 424 -7.29 -33.39 11.54
CA ILE A 424 -8.19 -33.03 10.43
C ILE A 424 -7.40 -32.91 9.11
N ALA A 425 -6.26 -32.23 9.15
CA ALA A 425 -5.38 -32.03 8.01
C ALA A 425 -4.35 -33.16 7.88
N SER A 426 -3.99 -33.54 6.65
CA SER A 426 -2.79 -34.35 6.39
C SER A 426 -1.51 -33.57 6.71
N PRO A 427 -0.35 -34.24 6.86
CA PRO A 427 0.92 -33.55 7.07
C PRO A 427 1.23 -32.50 6.00
N GLU A 428 0.98 -32.82 4.73
CA GLU A 428 1.21 -31.91 3.59
C GLU A 428 0.25 -30.70 3.64
N GLN A 429 -1.01 -30.93 4.00
CA GLN A 429 -1.99 -29.87 4.22
C GLN A 429 -1.60 -28.97 5.40
N LEU A 430 -1.08 -29.54 6.49
CA LEU A 430 -0.59 -28.77 7.63
C LEU A 430 0.59 -27.89 7.23
N THR A 431 1.57 -28.43 6.49
CA THR A 431 2.70 -27.66 5.95
C THR A 431 2.22 -26.47 5.13
N LEU A 432 1.24 -26.67 4.25
CA LEU A 432 0.64 -25.59 3.46
C LEU A 432 -0.05 -24.52 4.32
N ILE A 433 -0.82 -24.92 5.34
CA ILE A 433 -1.50 -24.01 6.26
C ILE A 433 -0.48 -23.19 7.07
N VAL A 434 0.57 -23.84 7.57
CA VAL A 434 1.65 -23.21 8.34
C VAL A 434 2.43 -22.23 7.47
N ALA A 435 2.81 -22.62 6.25
CA ALA A 435 3.48 -21.73 5.30
C ALA A 435 2.64 -20.49 4.99
N ALA A 436 1.31 -20.64 4.83
CA ALA A 436 0.40 -19.54 4.60
C ALA A 436 0.31 -18.58 5.79
N GLY A 437 0.26 -19.10 7.02
CA GLY A 437 0.31 -18.30 8.24
C GLY A 437 1.63 -17.55 8.40
N ASN A 438 2.75 -18.22 8.13
CA ASN A 438 4.10 -17.65 8.18
C ASN A 438 4.31 -16.52 7.15
N LEU A 439 3.78 -16.68 5.94
CA LEU A 439 3.76 -15.60 4.94
C LEU A 439 2.88 -14.44 5.41
N GLY A 440 1.68 -14.74 5.91
CA GLY A 440 0.74 -13.74 6.44
C GLY A 440 1.36 -12.85 7.51
N ALA A 441 2.13 -13.42 8.44
CA ALA A 441 2.84 -12.67 9.48
C ALA A 441 3.88 -11.67 8.93
N ARG A 442 4.50 -11.98 7.78
CA ARG A 442 5.49 -11.13 7.13
C ARG A 442 4.87 -10.04 6.26
N LEU A 443 3.70 -10.29 5.68
CA LEU A 443 3.04 -9.33 4.78
C LEU A 443 2.32 -8.19 5.51
N TRP A 444 1.77 -8.44 6.70
CA TRP A 444 1.07 -7.43 7.49
C TRP A 444 2.00 -6.74 8.52
N VAL A 445 3.14 -6.22 8.05
CA VAL A 445 4.05 -5.41 8.87
C VAL A 445 3.85 -3.90 8.62
N PRO A 446 3.82 -3.05 9.66
CA PRO A 446 3.61 -1.60 9.50
C PRO A 446 4.89 -0.86 9.09
N ALA A 447 6.06 -1.44 9.36
CA ALA A 447 7.38 -0.88 9.09
C ALA A 447 8.37 -2.02 8.83
N ILE A 448 9.44 -1.71 8.10
CA ILE A 448 10.54 -2.62 7.79
C ILE A 448 11.83 -1.91 8.20
N ASP A 449 12.53 -2.47 9.19
CA ASP A 449 13.74 -1.86 9.74
C ASP A 449 14.98 -2.13 8.86
N ASN A 450 15.10 -3.36 8.36
CA ASN A 450 16.13 -3.78 7.41
C ASN A 450 15.48 -4.38 6.17
N MET A 451 15.50 -3.63 5.06
CA MET A 451 14.85 -4.03 3.81
C MET A 451 15.45 -5.31 3.21
N GLU A 452 16.78 -5.45 3.22
CA GLU A 452 17.44 -6.61 2.62
C GLU A 452 17.11 -7.90 3.37
N ALA A 453 17.31 -7.91 4.68
CA ALA A 453 17.03 -9.08 5.52
C ALA A 453 15.54 -9.46 5.47
N TYR A 454 14.65 -8.46 5.50
CA TYR A 454 13.21 -8.69 5.37
C TYR A 454 12.84 -9.34 4.03
N LEU A 455 13.42 -8.86 2.91
CA LEU A 455 13.11 -9.37 1.59
C LEU A 455 13.65 -10.79 1.38
N GLU A 456 14.82 -11.12 1.95
CA GLU A 456 15.36 -12.49 1.97
C GLU A 456 14.39 -13.44 2.70
N ASP A 457 13.99 -13.10 3.92
CA ASP A 457 13.03 -13.88 4.71
C ASP A 457 11.66 -14.00 4.02
N LEU A 458 11.20 -12.94 3.37
CA LEU A 458 9.94 -12.92 2.64
C LEU A 458 9.99 -13.84 1.42
N ASN A 459 11.07 -13.81 0.64
CA ASN A 459 11.23 -14.66 -0.53
C ASN A 459 11.26 -16.14 -0.13
N VAL A 460 11.92 -16.48 0.98
CA VAL A 460 11.89 -17.85 1.54
C VAL A 460 10.47 -18.24 1.94
N ALA A 461 9.72 -17.36 2.61
CA ALA A 461 8.33 -17.64 2.99
C ALA A 461 7.39 -17.82 1.78
N ILE A 462 7.62 -17.07 0.69
CA ILE A 462 6.89 -17.24 -0.57
C ILE A 462 7.24 -18.58 -1.21
N ALA A 463 8.53 -18.91 -1.34
CA ALA A 463 9.00 -20.17 -1.91
C ALA A 463 8.41 -21.37 -1.16
N ASN A 464 8.52 -21.39 0.18
CA ASN A 464 7.97 -22.46 1.02
C ASN A 464 6.45 -22.64 0.82
N LEU A 465 5.71 -21.55 0.64
CA LEU A 465 4.28 -21.63 0.38
C LEU A 465 3.97 -22.23 -1.00
N LEU A 466 4.69 -21.81 -2.05
CA LEU A 466 4.50 -22.31 -3.40
C LEU A 466 4.91 -23.78 -3.51
N ASP A 467 6.03 -24.17 -2.91
CA ASP A 467 6.47 -25.57 -2.84
C ASP A 467 5.45 -26.44 -2.07
N ALA A 468 4.86 -25.93 -0.99
CA ALA A 468 3.79 -26.64 -0.28
C ALA A 468 2.51 -26.77 -1.13
N PHE A 469 2.22 -25.81 -2.01
CA PHE A 469 1.14 -25.93 -2.99
C PHE A 469 1.44 -27.02 -4.03
N ASP A 470 2.67 -27.14 -4.50
CA ASP A 470 3.07 -28.18 -5.45
C ASP A 470 2.84 -29.59 -4.91
N VAL A 471 3.09 -29.79 -3.62
CA VAL A 471 2.85 -31.08 -2.95
C VAL A 471 1.35 -31.39 -2.83
N VAL A 472 0.52 -30.39 -2.51
CA VAL A 472 -0.91 -30.58 -2.22
C VAL A 472 -1.76 -30.57 -3.49
N ASP A 473 -1.46 -29.68 -4.44
CA ASP A 473 -2.23 -29.45 -5.66
C ASP A 473 -1.37 -28.73 -6.74
N PRO A 474 -0.48 -29.46 -7.43
CA PRO A 474 0.47 -28.88 -8.37
C PRO A 474 -0.20 -28.19 -9.57
N LEU A 475 -1.40 -28.63 -9.96
CA LEU A 475 -2.13 -27.99 -11.04
C LEU A 475 -2.58 -26.55 -10.67
N ARG A 476 -2.72 -26.26 -9.37
CA ARG A 476 -3.26 -24.97 -8.91
C ARG A 476 -2.37 -23.80 -9.29
N ILE A 477 -1.05 -23.96 -9.24
CA ILE A 477 -0.10 -22.86 -9.45
C ILE A 477 -0.17 -22.30 -10.88
N ILE A 478 -0.34 -23.18 -11.88
CA ILE A 478 -0.40 -22.76 -13.29
C ILE A 478 -1.78 -22.25 -13.72
N ILE A 479 -2.85 -22.59 -12.98
CA ILE A 479 -4.22 -22.13 -13.25
C ILE A 479 -4.57 -20.85 -12.47
N LYS A 480 -4.00 -20.65 -11.29
CA LYS A 480 -4.33 -19.53 -10.40
C LYS A 480 -3.20 -18.51 -10.35
N ILE A 481 -3.30 -17.51 -11.24
CA ILE A 481 -2.32 -16.42 -11.37
C ILE A 481 -1.94 -15.72 -10.06
N LYS A 482 -2.84 -15.66 -9.08
CA LYS A 482 -2.58 -15.04 -7.77
C LYS A 482 -1.43 -15.70 -7.01
N LEU A 483 -1.14 -16.98 -7.28
CA LEU A 483 0.02 -17.68 -6.70
C LEU A 483 1.31 -17.17 -7.33
N HIS A 484 1.38 -17.11 -8.65
CA HIS A 484 2.53 -16.52 -9.35
C HIS A 484 2.74 -15.03 -8.98
N LEU A 485 1.67 -14.25 -8.79
CA LEU A 485 1.80 -12.85 -8.36
C LEU A 485 2.53 -12.69 -7.01
N LEU A 486 2.57 -13.71 -6.15
CA LEU A 486 3.34 -13.64 -4.91
C LEU A 486 4.83 -13.41 -5.16
N SER A 487 5.39 -13.98 -6.25
CA SER A 487 6.81 -13.81 -6.59
C SER A 487 7.20 -12.35 -6.88
N HIS A 488 6.20 -11.49 -7.17
CA HIS A 488 6.40 -10.07 -7.42
C HIS A 488 6.28 -9.19 -6.17
N ILE A 489 5.78 -9.71 -5.03
CA ILE A 489 5.58 -8.91 -3.81
C ILE A 489 6.89 -8.31 -3.31
N GLY A 490 8.00 -9.06 -3.36
CA GLY A 490 9.30 -8.56 -2.89
C GLY A 490 9.76 -7.32 -3.66
N VAL A 491 9.55 -7.31 -4.99
CA VAL A 491 9.86 -6.15 -5.86
C VAL A 491 8.96 -4.97 -5.50
N ASP A 492 7.67 -5.22 -5.29
CA ASP A 492 6.72 -4.17 -4.90
C ASP A 492 7.05 -3.58 -3.53
N ILE A 493 7.42 -4.40 -2.54
CA ILE A 493 7.77 -3.91 -1.21
C ILE A 493 9.05 -3.08 -1.23
N ARG A 494 10.05 -3.48 -2.02
CA ARG A 494 11.26 -2.69 -2.19
C ARG A 494 10.95 -1.29 -2.71
N ARG A 495 9.99 -1.18 -3.65
CA ARG A 495 9.66 0.09 -4.30
C ARG A 495 8.66 0.94 -3.51
N PHE A 496 7.63 0.32 -2.95
CA PHE A 496 6.51 1.01 -2.34
C PHE A 496 6.54 0.98 -0.80
N GLY A 497 7.47 0.25 -0.20
CA GLY A 497 7.52 -0.01 1.24
C GLY A 497 6.59 -1.15 1.65
N PRO A 498 6.28 -1.30 2.95
CA PRO A 498 5.49 -2.42 3.46
C PRO A 498 4.16 -2.61 2.72
N ALA A 499 3.74 -3.86 2.48
CA ALA A 499 2.59 -4.16 1.62
C ALA A 499 1.26 -3.58 2.10
N ILE A 500 1.13 -3.26 3.40
CA ILE A 500 -0.01 -2.54 3.96
C ILE A 500 -0.21 -1.16 3.27
N ARG A 501 0.86 -0.52 2.77
CA ARG A 501 0.80 0.81 2.13
C ARG A 501 -0.06 0.86 0.87
N PHE A 502 -0.19 -0.27 0.17
CA PHE A 502 -0.95 -0.37 -1.08
C PHE A 502 -2.11 -1.37 -0.96
N SER A 503 -2.58 -1.66 0.26
CA SER A 503 -3.81 -2.43 0.46
C SER A 503 -5.05 -1.61 0.11
N THR A 504 -6.06 -2.25 -0.47
CA THR A 504 -7.30 -1.60 -0.89
C THR A 504 -8.42 -1.63 0.14
N GLU A 505 -8.18 -2.20 1.34
CA GLU A 505 -9.20 -2.34 2.40
C GLU A 505 -9.86 -0.98 2.75
N ILE A 506 -9.07 0.09 2.86
CA ILE A 506 -9.58 1.42 3.20
C ILE A 506 -10.38 2.07 2.06
N PHE A 507 -9.99 1.82 0.80
CA PHE A 507 -10.72 2.29 -0.38
C PHE A 507 -12.10 1.63 -0.46
N GLU A 508 -12.17 0.31 -0.22
CA GLU A 508 -13.43 -0.43 -0.13
C GLU A 508 -14.30 -0.01 1.04
N ALA A 509 -13.71 0.32 2.19
CA ALA A 509 -14.44 0.87 3.32
C ALA A 509 -15.06 2.23 2.97
N PHE A 510 -14.30 3.08 2.27
CA PHE A 510 -14.73 4.42 1.86
C PHE A 510 -15.90 4.41 0.86
N ASN A 511 -16.07 3.32 0.10
CA ASN A 511 -17.27 3.11 -0.72
C ASN A 511 -18.59 3.17 0.10
N SER A 512 -18.57 2.95 1.41
CA SER A 512 -19.74 3.18 2.27
C SER A 512 -20.12 4.67 2.37
N VAL A 513 -19.14 5.57 2.47
CA VAL A 513 -19.34 7.03 2.49
C VAL A 513 -19.93 7.50 1.16
N PHE A 514 -19.41 6.98 0.04
CA PHE A 514 -19.98 7.23 -1.28
C PHE A 514 -21.45 6.81 -1.36
N ARG A 515 -21.79 5.59 -0.92
CA ARG A 515 -23.17 5.08 -0.95
C ARG A 515 -24.11 5.99 -0.17
N MET A 516 -23.68 6.49 0.99
CA MET A 516 -24.48 7.44 1.77
C MET A 516 -24.70 8.77 1.05
N CYS A 517 -23.72 9.25 0.27
CA CYS A 517 -23.91 10.45 -0.57
C CYS A 517 -24.92 10.20 -1.69
N SER A 518 -24.87 9.02 -2.31
CA SER A 518 -25.80 8.63 -3.38
C SER A 518 -27.24 8.47 -2.85
N VAL A 519 -27.43 7.68 -1.79
CA VAL A 519 -28.74 7.36 -1.19
C VAL A 519 -29.47 8.60 -0.65
N ASN A 520 -28.74 9.60 -0.16
CA ASN A 520 -29.34 10.82 0.39
C ASN A 520 -29.40 11.97 -0.64
N SER A 521 -29.18 11.70 -1.93
CA SER A 521 -29.32 12.70 -3.00
C SER A 521 -30.77 12.75 -3.51
N ASN A 522 -31.08 13.72 -4.38
CA ASN A 522 -32.37 13.76 -5.07
C ASN A 522 -32.44 12.80 -6.28
N HIS A 523 -31.32 12.11 -6.59
CA HIS A 523 -31.17 11.15 -7.68
C HIS A 523 -31.38 11.69 -9.11
N ILE A 524 -31.46 13.00 -9.32
CA ILE A 524 -31.63 13.60 -10.67
C ILE A 524 -30.31 13.60 -11.44
N ALA A 525 -29.21 13.94 -10.77
CA ALA A 525 -27.87 13.91 -11.35
C ALA A 525 -26.87 13.29 -10.36
N PRO A 526 -26.93 11.96 -10.12
CA PRO A 526 -26.22 11.30 -9.03
C PRO A 526 -24.73 11.64 -8.97
N SER A 527 -24.01 11.54 -10.10
CA SER A 527 -22.58 11.88 -10.15
C SER A 527 -22.29 13.29 -9.68
N ARG A 528 -23.02 14.29 -10.21
CA ARG A 528 -22.85 15.71 -9.85
C ARG A 528 -23.14 15.96 -8.38
N ASP A 529 -24.23 15.40 -7.88
CA ASP A 529 -24.70 15.66 -6.52
C ASP A 529 -23.75 15.00 -5.49
N ILE A 530 -23.23 13.81 -5.81
CA ILE A 530 -22.17 13.15 -5.04
C ILE A 530 -20.89 14.00 -5.05
N SER A 531 -20.42 14.46 -6.22
CA SER A 531 -19.22 15.30 -6.30
C SER A 531 -19.36 16.58 -5.46
N ARG A 532 -20.53 17.24 -5.50
CA ARG A 532 -20.81 18.43 -4.69
C ARG A 532 -20.80 18.13 -3.19
N LYS A 533 -21.30 16.97 -2.78
CA LYS A 533 -21.28 16.54 -1.38
C LYS A 533 -19.87 16.27 -0.90
N PHE A 534 -19.05 15.53 -1.67
CA PHE A 534 -17.64 15.31 -1.36
C PHE A 534 -16.85 16.61 -1.29
N ALA A 535 -17.01 17.52 -2.26
CA ALA A 535 -16.38 18.84 -2.21
C ALA A 535 -16.77 19.63 -0.94
N SER A 536 -18.00 19.47 -0.45
CA SER A 536 -18.44 20.12 0.80
C SER A 536 -17.83 19.47 2.04
N MET A 537 -17.66 18.15 2.05
CA MET A 537 -16.97 17.45 3.13
C MET A 537 -15.48 17.78 3.16
N ASP A 538 -14.80 17.84 2.01
CA ASP A 538 -13.38 18.19 1.94
C ASP A 538 -13.12 19.65 2.30
N ARG A 539 -14.02 20.59 1.93
CA ARG A 539 -13.95 21.96 2.45
C ARG A 539 -14.05 22.00 3.97
N LEU A 540 -14.96 21.22 4.55
CA LEU A 540 -15.10 21.15 6.01
C LEU A 540 -13.84 20.57 6.66
N LYS A 541 -13.31 19.46 6.13
CA LYS A 541 -12.03 18.87 6.58
C LYS A 541 -10.92 19.92 6.55
N HIS A 542 -10.72 20.60 5.42
CA HIS A 542 -9.70 21.63 5.23
C HIS A 542 -9.81 22.76 6.25
N LEU A 543 -11.01 23.31 6.47
CA LEU A 543 -11.22 24.38 7.44
C LEU A 543 -10.92 23.92 8.87
N LEU A 544 -11.46 22.76 9.26
CA LEU A 544 -11.32 22.25 10.62
C LEU A 544 -9.89 21.82 10.94
N SER A 545 -9.13 21.29 9.97
CA SER A 545 -7.73 20.93 10.16
C SER A 545 -6.75 22.11 10.09
N GLY A 546 -7.24 23.34 9.98
CA GLY A 546 -6.40 24.53 9.88
C GLY A 546 -5.74 24.70 8.51
N GLY A 547 -6.36 24.21 7.46
CA GLY A 547 -5.95 24.50 6.09
C GLY A 547 -6.08 26.00 5.76
N PHE A 548 -5.17 26.49 4.93
CA PHE A 548 -5.16 27.86 4.44
C PHE A 548 -5.85 27.97 3.09
N TRP A 549 -6.52 29.09 2.81
CA TRP A 549 -7.08 29.40 1.49
C TRP A 549 -6.76 30.84 1.10
N TRP A 550 -6.71 31.09 -0.21
CA TRP A 550 -6.53 32.44 -0.73
C TRP A 550 -7.84 33.23 -0.58
N ASN A 551 -7.79 34.33 0.15
CA ASN A 551 -8.88 35.30 0.22
C ASN A 551 -8.63 36.39 -0.83
N ALA A 552 -9.46 36.40 -1.88
CA ALA A 552 -9.35 37.36 -2.96
C ALA A 552 -9.68 38.79 -2.53
N GLU A 553 -10.55 38.97 -1.54
CA GLU A 553 -10.96 40.29 -1.05
C GLU A 553 -9.83 40.98 -0.27
N THR A 554 -9.11 40.21 0.55
CA THR A 554 -7.98 40.73 1.33
C THR A 554 -6.63 40.54 0.65
N SER A 555 -6.60 39.86 -0.50
CA SER A 555 -5.37 39.45 -1.22
C SER A 555 -4.35 38.78 -0.28
N SER A 556 -4.84 37.89 0.59
CA SER A 556 -4.01 37.24 1.60
C SER A 556 -4.45 35.80 1.85
N TRP A 557 -3.51 34.97 2.33
CA TRP A 557 -3.83 33.65 2.83
C TRP A 557 -4.56 33.75 4.18
N SER A 558 -5.69 33.09 4.28
CA SER A 558 -6.56 33.08 5.47
C SER A 558 -6.70 31.66 6.02
N GLN A 559 -6.95 31.56 7.33
CA GLN A 559 -7.18 30.31 8.05
C GLN A 559 -8.41 30.46 8.95
N ALA A 560 -9.08 29.35 9.26
CA ALA A 560 -10.17 29.35 10.23
C ALA A 560 -9.65 29.73 11.64
N GLY A 561 -10.47 30.50 12.38
CA GLY A 561 -10.15 30.91 13.75
C GLY A 561 -9.99 29.71 14.70
N ALA A 562 -9.23 29.90 15.78
CA ALA A 562 -8.88 28.82 16.72
C ALA A 562 -10.09 28.06 17.29
N ALA A 563 -11.22 28.74 17.52
CA ALA A 563 -12.43 28.10 18.03
C ALA A 563 -13.02 27.05 17.06
N VAL A 564 -12.91 27.27 15.75
CA VAL A 564 -13.37 26.32 14.73
C VAL A 564 -12.43 25.12 14.66
N ARG A 565 -11.12 25.35 14.72
CA ARG A 565 -10.11 24.29 14.65
C ARG A 565 -10.16 23.34 15.86
N ARG A 566 -10.45 23.88 17.05
CA ARG A 566 -10.62 23.09 18.29
C ARG A 566 -11.72 22.03 18.22
N VAL A 567 -12.70 22.17 17.32
CA VAL A 567 -13.78 21.16 17.18
C VAL A 567 -13.21 19.77 16.85
N VAL A 568 -12.22 19.69 15.96
CA VAL A 568 -11.58 18.41 15.62
C VAL A 568 -10.56 17.97 16.67
N GLU A 569 -9.91 18.90 17.35
CA GLU A 569 -8.96 18.60 18.42
C GLU A 569 -9.67 17.99 19.65
N ASP A 570 -10.80 18.57 20.05
CA ASP A 570 -11.42 18.31 21.35
C ASP A 570 -12.59 17.32 21.31
N ASP A 571 -13.27 17.12 20.16
CA ASP A 571 -14.49 16.31 20.08
C ASP A 571 -14.29 14.96 19.34
N PRO A 572 -14.18 13.83 20.08
CA PRO A 572 -14.03 12.50 19.48
C PRO A 572 -15.19 12.04 18.61
N VAL A 573 -16.36 12.67 18.69
CA VAL A 573 -17.50 12.40 17.82
C VAL A 573 -17.23 12.99 16.45
N PHE A 574 -16.78 14.25 16.37
CA PHE A 574 -16.41 14.87 15.09
C PHE A 574 -15.24 14.15 14.43
N GLN A 575 -14.21 13.78 15.20
CA GLN A 575 -13.07 13.00 14.70
C GLN A 575 -13.55 11.71 13.99
N ARG A 576 -14.43 10.95 14.65
CA ARG A 576 -15.02 9.72 14.08
C ARG A 576 -15.84 9.98 12.83
N HIS A 577 -16.64 11.05 12.79
CA HIS A 577 -17.45 11.39 11.61
C HIS A 577 -16.61 11.83 10.40
N LEU A 578 -15.42 12.41 10.65
CA LEU A 578 -14.47 12.74 9.59
C LEU A 578 -13.60 11.55 9.17
N GLY A 579 -13.72 10.40 9.85
CA GLY A 579 -12.88 9.23 9.61
C GLY A 579 -11.45 9.41 10.10
N TRP A 580 -11.23 10.30 11.07
CA TRP A 580 -9.92 10.59 11.67
C TRP A 580 -9.77 9.96 13.05
N VAL A 581 -8.59 9.41 13.30
CA VAL A 581 -8.20 8.86 14.59
C VAL A 581 -6.88 9.49 15.01
N SER A 582 -6.92 10.27 16.11
CA SER A 582 -5.72 10.85 16.70
C SER A 582 -4.73 9.74 17.09
N SER A 583 -3.45 9.96 16.80
CA SER A 583 -2.39 9.17 17.43
C SER A 583 -2.47 9.45 18.94
N LYS A 584 -2.77 8.43 19.73
CA LYS A 584 -2.63 8.52 21.18
C LYS A 584 -1.20 8.16 21.50
N PRO A 585 -0.45 8.99 22.24
CA PRO A 585 0.88 8.60 22.69
C PRO A 585 0.75 7.31 23.49
N VAL A 586 1.69 6.38 23.24
CA VAL A 586 1.82 5.20 24.07
C VAL A 586 2.10 5.67 25.50
N ALA A 587 1.41 5.10 26.48
CA ALA A 587 1.65 5.35 27.89
C ALA A 587 2.19 4.07 28.55
N PRO A 588 3.49 3.76 28.41
CA PRO A 588 4.08 2.57 29.02
C PRO A 588 3.85 2.57 30.53
N GLY A 589 3.52 1.42 31.09
CA GLY A 589 3.22 1.26 32.51
C GLY A 589 1.82 1.72 32.91
N PHE A 590 1.01 2.27 32.00
CA PHE A 590 -0.40 2.57 32.31
C PHE A 590 -1.15 1.29 32.67
N ILE A 591 -1.77 1.28 33.84
CA ILE A 591 -2.60 0.17 34.30
C ILE A 591 -4.06 0.61 34.33
N ARG A 592 -4.93 -0.13 33.63
CA ARG A 592 -6.36 0.05 33.78
C ARG A 592 -6.86 -0.79 34.93
N LEU A 593 -7.50 -0.19 35.92
CA LEU A 593 -8.08 -0.92 37.05
C LEU A 593 -9.40 -1.59 36.70
N THR A 594 -9.67 -2.72 37.33
CA THR A 594 -11.01 -3.31 37.35
C THR A 594 -11.96 -2.37 38.12
N SER A 595 -13.22 -2.29 37.68
CA SER A 595 -14.26 -1.52 38.37
C SER A 595 -14.33 -1.92 39.84
N SER A 596 -14.32 -0.93 40.75
CA SER A 596 -14.39 -1.16 42.20
C SER A 596 -15.64 -1.92 42.62
N LYS A 597 -16.74 -1.81 41.84
CA LYS A 597 -17.97 -2.59 42.05
C LYS A 597 -17.83 -4.07 41.70
N LYS A 598 -16.89 -4.44 40.82
CA LYS A 598 -16.70 -5.81 40.34
C LYS A 598 -15.64 -6.57 41.14
N GLN A 599 -14.62 -5.89 41.65
CA GLN A 599 -13.58 -6.50 42.49
C GLN A 599 -13.16 -5.51 43.59
N PRO A 600 -13.43 -5.84 44.87
CA PRO A 600 -12.91 -5.06 45.99
C PRO A 600 -11.38 -5.21 46.10
N PRO A 601 -10.70 -4.29 46.80
CA PRO A 601 -9.28 -4.45 47.11
C PRO A 601 -9.02 -5.74 47.90
N ILE A 602 -7.85 -6.33 47.70
CA ILE A 602 -7.36 -7.53 48.39
C ILE A 602 -6.15 -7.17 49.26
N HIS A 603 -5.95 -7.88 50.36
CA HIS A 603 -4.79 -7.66 51.23
C HIS A 603 -3.51 -8.16 50.56
N TRP A 604 -2.41 -7.42 50.72
CA TRP A 604 -1.11 -7.74 50.13
C TRP A 604 -0.67 -9.17 50.43
N HIS A 605 -0.77 -9.62 51.68
CA HIS A 605 -0.35 -10.95 52.10
C HIS A 605 -1.10 -12.11 51.41
N THR A 606 -2.22 -11.83 50.72
CA THR A 606 -2.99 -12.82 49.95
C THR A 606 -2.57 -12.93 48.49
N THR A 607 -1.78 -11.96 48.01
CA THR A 607 -1.37 -11.85 46.60
C THR A 607 -0.27 -12.85 46.24
N LYS A 608 -0.13 -13.16 44.95
CA LYS A 608 1.02 -13.96 44.49
C LYS A 608 2.30 -13.15 44.54
N ALA A 609 2.22 -11.85 44.25
CA ALA A 609 3.34 -10.93 44.36
C ALA A 609 4.01 -10.99 45.75
N SER A 610 3.23 -11.09 46.84
CA SER A 610 3.78 -11.16 48.20
C SER A 610 4.67 -12.39 48.45
N LYS A 611 4.39 -13.52 47.79
CA LYS A 611 5.14 -14.78 47.94
C LYS A 611 6.46 -14.78 47.17
N HIS A 612 6.58 -13.91 46.17
CA HIS A 612 7.72 -13.84 45.25
C HIS A 612 8.36 -12.44 45.24
N TRP A 613 8.12 -11.66 46.31
CA TRP A 613 8.65 -10.30 46.41
C TRP A 613 10.15 -10.33 46.70
N ASP A 614 10.89 -9.59 45.89
CA ASP A 614 12.35 -9.47 46.02
C ASP A 614 12.81 -8.01 45.94
N PHE A 615 11.90 -7.03 45.89
CA PHE A 615 12.20 -5.61 45.62
C PHE A 615 12.55 -4.78 46.86
N GLY A 616 13.23 -5.39 47.84
CA GLY A 616 13.61 -4.74 49.10
C GLY A 616 12.51 -4.87 50.17
N ALA A 617 12.18 -3.78 50.86
CA ALA A 617 11.17 -3.81 51.92
C ALA A 617 9.81 -4.28 51.38
N HIS A 618 9.14 -5.19 52.10
CA HIS A 618 7.81 -5.65 51.74
C HIS A 618 6.77 -4.54 51.99
N PRO A 619 5.76 -4.40 51.11
CA PRO A 619 4.54 -3.67 51.46
C PRO A 619 3.93 -4.21 52.76
N GLU A 620 3.24 -3.34 53.51
CA GLU A 620 2.57 -3.76 54.75
C GLU A 620 1.63 -4.95 54.49
N PRO A 621 1.65 -6.02 55.29
CA PRO A 621 0.85 -7.23 55.04
C PRO A 621 -0.64 -6.94 54.80
N ASP A 622 -1.20 -6.02 55.57
CA ASP A 622 -2.61 -5.66 55.53
C ASP A 622 -2.95 -4.54 54.53
N SER A 623 -1.95 -4.00 53.82
CA SER A 623 -2.17 -2.99 52.77
C SER A 623 -3.12 -3.52 51.69
N LEU A 624 -3.99 -2.64 51.19
CA LEU A 624 -5.03 -2.99 50.24
C LEU A 624 -4.62 -2.69 48.80
N TRP A 625 -4.67 -3.72 47.96
CA TRP A 625 -4.27 -3.65 46.56
C TRP A 625 -5.45 -3.95 45.64
N ARG A 626 -5.49 -3.27 44.49
CA ARG A 626 -6.53 -3.45 43.47
C ARG A 626 -5.99 -4.20 42.27
N MET A 627 -6.82 -5.08 41.73
CA MET A 627 -6.50 -5.82 40.51
C MET A 627 -6.58 -4.92 39.27
N GLY A 628 -5.52 -4.94 38.47
CA GLY A 628 -5.47 -4.39 37.13
C GLY A 628 -6.14 -5.30 36.11
N GLN A 629 -6.83 -4.70 35.14
CA GLN A 629 -7.40 -5.35 33.97
C GLN A 629 -6.33 -5.62 32.91
N TYR A 630 -5.46 -4.63 32.64
CA TYR A 630 -4.33 -4.74 31.75
C TYR A 630 -3.26 -3.70 32.08
N VAL A 631 -2.03 -3.96 31.63
CA VAL A 631 -0.90 -3.00 31.59
C VAL A 631 -0.57 -2.66 30.14
N THR A 632 -0.15 -1.42 29.88
CA THR A 632 0.41 -1.01 28.58
C THR A 632 1.92 -1.18 28.56
N THR A 633 2.45 -1.95 27.60
CA THR A 633 3.90 -2.18 27.43
C THR A 633 4.60 -0.99 26.77
N ILE A 634 5.93 -1.07 26.66
CA ILE A 634 6.74 -0.08 25.91
C ILE A 634 6.38 -0.09 24.42
N SER A 635 6.02 -1.25 23.86
CA SER A 635 5.51 -1.38 22.48
C SER A 635 4.10 -0.81 22.31
N GLY A 636 3.40 -0.50 23.40
CA GLY A 636 2.03 0.01 23.40
C GLY A 636 0.93 -1.06 23.41
N ASP A 637 1.32 -2.34 23.45
CA ASP A 637 0.40 -3.45 23.60
C ASP A 637 -0.29 -3.41 24.96
N ARG A 638 -1.58 -3.74 24.97
CA ARG A 638 -2.35 -3.88 26.20
C ARG A 638 -2.35 -5.34 26.61
N VAL A 639 -1.64 -5.65 27.67
CA VAL A 639 -1.45 -7.01 28.13
C VAL A 639 -2.33 -7.26 29.36
N PRO A 640 -3.37 -8.09 29.24
CA PRO A 640 -4.19 -8.49 30.38
C PRO A 640 -3.49 -9.58 31.22
N LYS A 641 -4.12 -9.98 32.31
CA LYS A 641 -3.79 -11.25 32.97
C LYS A 641 -3.85 -12.40 31.95
N ASN A 642 -2.91 -13.33 32.05
CA ASN A 642 -2.60 -14.41 31.13
C ASN A 642 -2.00 -13.99 29.77
N GLY A 643 -1.77 -12.70 29.53
CA GLY A 643 -1.08 -12.23 28.33
C GLY A 643 0.41 -12.55 28.37
N TRP A 644 0.99 -12.85 27.22
CA TRP A 644 2.41 -13.13 27.04
C TRP A 644 3.21 -11.84 26.84
N VAL A 645 4.39 -11.75 27.47
CA VAL A 645 5.27 -10.58 27.39
C VAL A 645 6.74 -10.98 27.35
N PHE A 646 7.54 -10.15 26.68
CA PHE A 646 8.95 -10.04 26.97
C PHE A 646 9.15 -8.87 27.94
N ALA A 647 9.90 -9.12 29.02
CA ALA A 647 10.27 -8.11 30.00
C ALA A 647 11.78 -8.07 30.17
N LYS A 648 12.28 -7.03 30.84
CA LYS A 648 13.69 -6.90 31.21
C LYS A 648 13.83 -7.16 32.71
N ASP A 649 14.73 -8.05 33.09
CA ASP A 649 15.07 -8.26 34.50
C ASP A 649 15.99 -7.14 35.03
N ARG A 650 16.41 -7.24 36.30
CA ARG A 650 17.28 -6.24 36.96
C ARG A 650 18.65 -6.09 36.30
N THR A 651 19.10 -7.10 35.57
CA THR A 651 20.38 -7.09 34.85
C THR A 651 20.24 -6.52 33.43
N GLY A 652 19.00 -6.22 33.00
CA GLY A 652 18.69 -5.83 31.62
C GLY A 652 18.59 -7.02 30.66
N LYS A 653 18.61 -8.26 31.18
CA LYS A 653 18.42 -9.47 30.37
C LYS A 653 16.93 -9.60 30.03
N SER A 654 16.65 -9.99 28.78
CA SER A 654 15.29 -10.27 28.34
C SER A 654 14.79 -11.57 28.97
N ILE A 655 13.64 -11.51 29.62
CA ILE A 655 12.90 -12.66 30.13
C ILE A 655 11.58 -12.78 29.39
N PHE A 656 11.14 -14.01 29.17
CA PHE A 656 9.87 -14.32 28.56
C PHE A 656 8.92 -14.86 29.64
N GLY A 657 7.68 -14.39 29.64
CA GLY A 657 6.74 -14.81 30.66
C GLY A 657 5.30 -14.47 30.34
N ARG A 658 4.42 -14.95 31.19
CA ARG A 658 2.98 -14.71 31.15
C ARG A 658 2.55 -13.91 32.36
N VAL A 659 1.77 -12.87 32.17
CA VAL A 659 1.27 -12.02 33.26
C VAL A 659 0.32 -12.81 34.14
N ASP A 660 0.69 -13.06 35.40
CA ASP A 660 -0.13 -13.82 36.34
C ASP A 660 -0.97 -12.90 37.24
N GLU A 661 -0.40 -11.74 37.61
CA GLU A 661 -1.05 -10.75 38.48
C GLU A 661 -0.67 -9.32 38.07
N ILE A 662 -1.63 -8.40 38.15
CA ILE A 662 -1.43 -6.95 37.97
C ILE A 662 -2.08 -6.28 39.18
N LEU A 663 -1.29 -5.58 40.00
CA LEU A 663 -1.72 -4.99 41.26
C LEU A 663 -1.38 -3.50 41.32
N VAL A 664 -2.29 -2.72 41.91
CA VAL A 664 -2.08 -1.28 42.18
C VAL A 664 -2.50 -0.95 43.61
N GLY A 665 -1.58 -0.38 44.38
CA GLY A 665 -1.71 0.08 45.76
C GLY A 665 -0.86 1.35 45.92
N ASP A 666 0.07 1.35 46.88
CA ASP A 666 1.07 2.43 47.04
C ASP A 666 2.13 2.45 45.90
N GLY A 667 2.09 1.44 45.05
CA GLY A 667 2.79 1.38 43.78
C GLY A 667 2.05 0.47 42.80
N ALA A 668 2.75 0.05 41.74
CA ALA A 668 2.23 -0.93 40.79
C ALA A 668 3.15 -2.15 40.74
N VAL A 669 2.57 -3.34 40.82
CA VAL A 669 3.32 -4.60 40.80
C VAL A 669 2.72 -5.53 39.74
N ILE A 670 3.59 -6.13 38.93
CA ILE A 670 3.21 -7.10 37.91
C ILE A 670 3.99 -8.39 38.19
N THR A 671 3.27 -9.48 38.40
CA THR A 671 3.84 -10.80 38.63
C THR A 671 3.86 -11.56 37.31
N LEU A 672 5.04 -12.06 36.92
CA LEU A 672 5.22 -12.84 35.69
C LEU A 672 5.50 -14.32 36.04
N GLU A 673 4.72 -15.23 35.47
CA GLU A 673 5.10 -16.64 35.37
C GLU A 673 6.16 -16.74 34.27
N GLN A 674 7.39 -17.11 34.61
CA GLN A 674 8.50 -17.17 33.66
C GLN A 674 8.47 -18.45 32.84
N PHE A 675 8.89 -18.34 31.58
CA PHE A 675 9.01 -19.44 30.62
C PHE A 675 10.35 -19.36 29.89
N LEU A 676 10.86 -20.50 29.46
CA LEU A 676 11.98 -20.59 28.54
C LEU A 676 11.44 -20.69 27.11
N CYS A 677 11.93 -19.82 26.24
CA CYS A 677 11.80 -20.01 24.80
C CYS A 677 12.85 -21.04 24.37
N ALA A 678 12.42 -22.21 23.91
CA ALA A 678 13.33 -23.26 23.48
C ALA A 678 14.17 -22.82 22.27
N GLU A 679 15.42 -23.28 22.21
CA GLU A 679 16.30 -23.06 21.05
C GLU A 679 15.82 -23.83 19.82
N LEU A 680 15.26 -25.04 20.04
CA LEU A 680 14.65 -25.84 18.99
C LEU A 680 13.21 -25.39 18.75
N ARG A 681 12.89 -25.20 17.47
CA ARG A 681 11.53 -24.92 16.98
C ARG A 681 10.69 -26.19 16.98
N HIS A 682 9.37 -26.04 17.01
CA HIS A 682 8.45 -27.17 16.93
C HIS A 682 8.61 -27.90 15.58
N PRO A 683 8.72 -29.24 15.56
CA PRO A 683 9.01 -29.99 14.33
C PRO A 683 7.97 -29.77 13.22
N ASP A 684 6.68 -29.69 13.58
CA ASP A 684 5.60 -29.55 12.59
C ASP A 684 5.26 -28.09 12.22
N TYR A 685 5.50 -27.14 13.12
CA TYR A 685 5.10 -25.73 12.93
C TYR A 685 6.27 -24.81 12.57
N ASP A 686 7.51 -25.25 12.81
CA ASP A 686 8.71 -24.42 12.77
C ASP A 686 8.59 -23.12 13.59
N TRP A 687 7.88 -23.19 14.72
CA TRP A 687 7.64 -22.05 15.62
C TRP A 687 8.41 -22.19 16.94
N PRO A 688 8.76 -21.07 17.60
CA PRO A 688 9.36 -21.11 18.92
C PRO A 688 8.45 -21.81 19.94
N VAL A 689 9.04 -22.67 20.78
CA VAL A 689 8.30 -23.41 21.81
C VAL A 689 8.52 -22.79 23.18
N ALA A 690 7.43 -22.45 23.86
CA ALA A 690 7.44 -21.99 25.25
C ALA A 690 7.37 -23.20 26.20
N ARG A 691 8.34 -23.35 27.11
CA ARG A 691 8.32 -24.37 28.17
C ARG A 691 8.54 -23.76 29.54
N ARG A 692 8.06 -24.42 30.60
CA ARG A 692 8.38 -24.00 31.97
C ARG A 692 9.88 -24.19 32.23
N PRO A 693 10.53 -23.29 33.00
CA PRO A 693 11.93 -23.40 33.36
C PRO A 693 12.30 -24.72 34.03
#